data_AF-A0AB73K578-F1
#
_entry.id   AF-A0AB73K578-F1
#
_cell.length_a   1.000
_cell.length_b   1.000
_cell.length_c   1.000
_cell.angle_alpha   90.00
_cell.angle_beta   90.00
_cell.angle_gamma   90.00
#
_symmetry.space_group_name_H-M   'P 1'
#
loop_
_entity.id
_entity.type
_entity.pdbx_description
1 polymer ?
#
loop_
_entity_poly.entity_id
_entity_poly.type
_entity_poly.pdbx_seq_one_letter_code
_entity_poly.pdbx_strand_id
1 'polypeptide(L)'
;MNFSFISSLFSDKSKKNDEEVISISSLAPKVLTKKEDIDKIRPYLDKLGDTLKAKGINNIALTGGYGSGKSTILKTFQHWNKKEYKFLNISLAAFNQTKSKENFKELYELKIKNGKTEKEAEKEIANEFKETLINNEELERRLEISILQQIVYKVKPSNLPESRFKRIINIPKWKLRFLFPIGFILWLSSIVIFYKYNYLDKLNPNTWILSDSLDWNSIFVFLISFLGIGYFSKLIVELFSNSKINKVNLKGEIEIGDNSNKSILNEHYDEILYYFEKNSYNVVVIEDLDRFDNTNIFTKLRELNILLNNADTIKNKKSYRKHGIKFLYAVGDDLFNDKKERVKFFDYIIPVIPFINSYNADEPLINLIKESGLEENIFPKEFLSDITTFIDDIDMRLLINIFHEFVIYRNVLKPEFIKKPEELFAIITYKNVDPEDFNKLNNNDGKLYNLISNKKKYIKKFVEDVDIKIIQLEKQIKNITNENISDIKDLRRLYISQILTKLTNISIYNINIIGLLEDKEFNSLIENENLSYKYLGYDLRVDRALRFKFSEIENEVNTNFTYKERVNFIESKFNNRVELLHKEIEKLEDKKIEIHNWDLKQVFKEVDINHYLKDFSNNGLLRNLVLEGYINENYNDYISLFHGISLTKEDKIFERNVKSGIDTYFNYKLTHIENLIDNHLELKYFDRETILNFDLLDLLGNKYDEYSKQYDNIIKLLSSEKGRSIEFIDQYIEDENRPLKIFIQILVEMWKGFWEYVYDNYSFEKQFKYLRLIIDYSEVESILKYQNKDKLKEAFEEKIDFIKLIKTNDETDYYIELKNKVSEIIKSLNIKFNSLDIDRNNVEKLFDYIYFNNHYKINKDNIFRMISIFGERNVGNTFETSNYSTIHKSNCKPLVEYITSNINTYVENVYLKLEQNKFEDVWSLLLLLNNEKLEDKLKIKIIQKVETVIPDLSIIKEIGIKDLLLINNSVIPVWGNIINYYTSYENTVNEILVEFLNSEYVYLALANEKMPHKSETFDYSSFRRNLLLCNEISDDSYVKLFESSIYTRESLSFENLSENKIEYLTNKIFTTTKSNYDLLRENFPNNHITLIENDFTKFIENINDFETDEGDILLILKSNKITIDNKFNYISKLEEKTIIDSKDISKLVGDIILLKSEMINFKFETLQSIIVNSNSNENKIRLINLYFSRLNDAGIVNLVGSMNWNYKELFKKQHKPKFSDFPYKRELFENLESRGLIKSFHNDKKDKSKIRVIANY
;
A
#
# COMPACT_ATOMS: atom_id res chain seq x y z
N MET A 1 -97.38 8.26 -33.49
CA MET A 1 -96.66 9.55 -33.49
C MET A 1 -96.10 9.77 -32.10
N ASN A 2 -94.77 9.84 -32.02
CA ASN A 2 -93.96 9.51 -30.84
C ASN A 2 -93.96 10.60 -29.76
N PHE A 3 -94.33 10.21 -28.54
CA PHE A 3 -94.12 10.96 -27.29
C PHE A 3 -92.66 10.84 -26.76
N SER A 4 -91.68 10.72 -27.65
CA SER A 4 -90.26 10.55 -27.28
C SER A 4 -89.40 11.82 -27.45
N PHE A 5 -90.02 12.99 -27.66
CA PHE A 5 -89.30 14.24 -27.92
C PHE A 5 -89.38 15.28 -26.78
N ILE A 6 -90.17 15.03 -25.72
CA ILE A 6 -90.35 15.98 -24.60
C ILE A 6 -89.64 15.53 -23.30
N SER A 7 -89.30 14.25 -23.13
CA SER A 7 -88.49 13.81 -21.99
C SER A 7 -86.99 14.14 -22.11
N SER A 8 -86.52 14.56 -23.29
CA SER A 8 -85.09 14.86 -23.54
C SER A 8 -84.68 16.30 -23.24
N LEU A 9 -85.62 17.19 -22.88
CA LEU A 9 -85.35 18.59 -22.58
C LEU A 9 -85.21 18.92 -21.08
N PHE A 10 -85.44 17.94 -20.17
CA PHE A 10 -85.30 18.13 -18.72
C PHE A 10 -84.58 16.98 -17.99
N SER A 11 -83.93 16.06 -18.70
CA SER A 11 -82.97 15.15 -18.07
C SER A 11 -81.59 15.80 -18.12
N ASP A 12 -81.19 16.48 -17.04
CA ASP A 12 -79.77 16.65 -16.75
C ASP A 12 -79.18 15.25 -16.63
N LYS A 13 -78.54 14.79 -17.70
CA LYS A 13 -77.69 13.61 -17.69
C LYS A 13 -76.52 13.93 -16.76
N SER A 14 -76.68 13.59 -15.48
CA SER A 14 -75.53 13.34 -14.62
C SER A 14 -74.76 12.18 -15.25
N LYS A 15 -73.76 12.51 -16.06
CA LYS A 15 -72.67 11.59 -16.35
C LYS A 15 -72.13 11.17 -14.99
N LYS A 16 -72.32 9.90 -14.63
CA LYS A 16 -71.37 9.22 -13.75
C LYS A 16 -70.07 9.18 -14.54
N ASN A 17 -69.30 10.25 -14.41
CA ASN A 17 -67.86 10.09 -14.48
C ASN A 17 -67.52 9.24 -13.26
N ASP A 18 -66.79 8.15 -13.46
CA ASP A 18 -65.94 7.63 -12.40
C ASP A 18 -64.93 8.75 -12.12
N GLU A 19 -65.31 9.68 -11.22
CA GLU A 19 -64.36 10.55 -10.57
C GLU A 19 -63.45 9.60 -9.79
N GLU A 20 -62.23 9.39 -10.27
CA GLU A 20 -61.12 9.11 -9.38
C GLU A 20 -61.22 10.15 -8.26
N VAL A 21 -61.67 9.70 -7.09
CA VAL A 21 -61.74 10.54 -5.91
C VAL A 21 -60.29 10.85 -5.55
N ILE A 22 -59.78 11.97 -6.07
CA ILE A 22 -58.51 12.54 -5.60
C ILE A 22 -58.77 12.93 -4.15
N SER A 23 -58.39 12.07 -3.20
CA SER A 23 -58.60 12.30 -1.78
C SER A 23 -57.60 13.33 -1.27
N ILE A 24 -57.85 14.61 -1.56
CA ILE A 24 -57.08 15.70 -0.94
C ILE A 24 -57.49 15.80 0.54
N SER A 25 -56.53 15.64 1.43
CA SER A 25 -56.77 15.69 2.88
C SER A 25 -57.00 17.13 3.37
N SER A 26 -58.25 17.56 3.52
CA SER A 26 -58.57 18.92 3.95
C SER A 26 -58.04 19.25 5.37
N LEU A 27 -57.49 20.47 5.55
CA LEU A 27 -57.17 21.06 6.86
C LEU A 27 -58.42 21.37 7.71
N ALA A 28 -59.61 21.35 7.09
CA ALA A 28 -60.86 21.55 7.79
C ALA A 28 -61.21 20.32 8.65
N PRO A 29 -61.86 20.50 9.81
CA PRO A 29 -62.29 19.38 10.64
C PRO A 29 -63.17 18.42 9.82
N LYS A 30 -62.80 17.14 9.80
CA LYS A 30 -63.47 16.07 9.04
C LYS A 30 -64.67 15.53 9.83
N VAL A 31 -65.64 14.94 9.12
CA VAL A 31 -66.70 14.13 9.74
C VAL A 31 -66.24 12.68 9.68
N LEU A 32 -66.11 12.02 10.83
CA LEU A 32 -65.69 10.63 10.87
C LEU A 32 -66.85 9.72 10.44
N THR A 33 -66.58 8.85 9.47
CA THR A 33 -67.56 7.90 8.89
C THR A 33 -67.12 6.45 9.03
N LYS A 34 -65.81 6.19 9.17
CA LYS A 34 -65.26 4.84 9.41
C LYS A 34 -65.56 4.39 10.83
N LYS A 35 -65.98 3.14 10.99
CA LYS A 35 -66.39 2.57 12.29
C LYS A 35 -65.28 2.64 13.34
N GLU A 36 -64.05 2.27 12.96
CA GLU A 36 -62.88 2.28 13.83
C GLU A 36 -62.56 3.69 14.38
N ASP A 37 -62.66 4.72 13.54
CA ASP A 37 -62.42 6.11 13.95
C ASP A 37 -63.54 6.66 14.86
N ILE A 38 -64.77 6.22 14.63
CA ILE A 38 -65.93 6.59 15.45
C ILE A 38 -65.83 5.95 16.84
N ASP A 39 -65.38 4.70 16.92
CA ASP A 39 -65.20 3.98 18.18
C ASP A 39 -64.19 4.71 19.09
N LYS A 40 -63.12 5.30 18.52
CA LYS A 40 -62.15 6.13 19.26
C LYS A 40 -62.77 7.37 19.92
N ILE A 41 -63.82 7.96 19.33
CA ILE A 41 -64.48 9.18 19.85
C ILE A 41 -65.82 8.94 20.53
N ARG A 42 -66.26 7.68 20.56
CA ARG A 42 -67.55 7.28 21.08
C ARG A 42 -67.84 7.81 22.50
N PRO A 43 -66.89 7.77 23.46
CA PRO A 43 -67.13 8.33 24.79
C PRO A 43 -67.49 9.83 24.78
N TYR A 44 -66.88 10.62 23.90
CA TYR A 44 -67.18 12.05 23.77
C TYR A 44 -68.56 12.28 23.14
N LEU A 45 -68.91 11.51 22.11
CA LEU A 45 -70.21 11.59 21.44
C LEU A 45 -71.36 11.23 22.40
N ASP A 46 -71.20 10.15 23.17
CA ASP A 46 -72.19 9.71 24.14
C ASP A 46 -72.32 10.75 25.28
N LYS A 47 -71.21 11.28 25.80
CA LYS A 47 -71.24 12.33 26.85
C LYS A 47 -71.86 13.64 26.37
N LEU A 48 -71.61 14.06 25.13
CA LEU A 48 -72.30 15.21 24.52
C LEU A 48 -73.80 14.95 24.41
N GLY A 49 -74.21 13.73 24.04
CA GLY A 49 -75.61 13.32 24.01
C GLY A 49 -76.29 13.39 25.38
N ASP A 50 -75.61 12.88 26.42
CA ASP A 50 -76.11 12.88 27.80
C ASP A 50 -76.26 14.28 28.37
N THR A 51 -75.25 15.14 28.16
CA THR A 51 -75.24 16.52 28.68
C THR A 51 -76.30 17.40 28.02
N LEU A 52 -76.56 17.22 26.72
CA LEU A 52 -77.63 17.95 26.02
C LEU A 52 -79.04 17.53 26.47
N LYS A 53 -79.22 16.28 26.96
CA LYS A 53 -80.50 15.78 27.52
C LYS A 53 -80.70 16.17 28.99
N ALA A 54 -79.64 16.53 29.70
CA ALA A 54 -79.70 16.89 31.11
C ALA A 54 -80.45 18.22 31.35
N LYS A 55 -81.31 18.23 32.37
CA LYS A 55 -81.95 19.46 32.86
C LYS A 55 -80.95 20.27 33.69
N GLY A 56 -80.96 21.60 33.53
CA GLY A 56 -80.10 22.52 34.28
C GLY A 56 -78.68 22.71 33.72
N ILE A 57 -78.21 21.82 32.83
CA ILE A 57 -76.92 21.98 32.15
C ILE A 57 -77.15 22.74 30.84
N ASN A 58 -76.86 24.04 30.80
CA ASN A 58 -77.15 24.86 29.62
C ASN A 58 -75.89 25.40 28.92
N ASN A 59 -74.77 25.51 29.63
CA ASN A 59 -73.49 25.96 29.09
C ASN A 59 -72.47 24.82 29.21
N ILE A 60 -72.15 24.16 28.11
CA ILE A 60 -71.30 22.97 28.05
C ILE A 60 -69.99 23.33 27.35
N ALA A 61 -68.84 23.05 27.95
CA ALA A 61 -67.55 23.17 27.26
C ALA A 61 -67.05 21.82 26.78
N LEU A 62 -66.53 21.79 25.57
CA LEU A 62 -65.61 20.79 25.08
C LEU A 62 -64.21 21.43 25.14
N THR A 63 -63.40 21.04 26.13
CA THR A 63 -62.06 21.63 26.36
C THR A 63 -60.98 20.69 25.87
N GLY A 64 -59.83 21.23 25.49
CA GLY A 64 -58.69 20.46 25.01
C GLY A 64 -57.65 21.41 24.43
N GLY A 65 -56.39 21.00 24.33
CA GLY A 65 -55.35 21.78 23.65
C GLY A 65 -55.72 22.19 22.21
N TYR A 66 -54.98 23.15 21.64
CA TYR A 66 -55.10 23.46 20.22
C TYR A 66 -54.86 22.19 19.39
N GLY A 67 -55.60 22.02 18.29
CA GLY A 67 -55.43 20.83 17.44
C GLY A 67 -55.98 19.50 18.00
N SER A 68 -56.52 19.45 19.22
CA SER A 68 -56.97 18.20 19.87
C SER A 68 -58.18 17.50 19.22
N GLY A 69 -58.77 18.10 18.17
CA GLY A 69 -59.89 17.53 17.41
C GLY A 69 -61.30 17.83 17.95
N LYS A 70 -61.43 18.82 18.84
CA LYS A 70 -62.72 19.33 19.34
C LYS A 70 -63.76 19.54 18.22
N SER A 71 -63.40 20.30 17.18
CA SER A 71 -64.30 20.58 16.05
C SER A 71 -64.66 19.33 15.24
N THR A 72 -63.78 18.33 15.14
CA THR A 72 -64.04 17.03 14.48
C THR A 72 -65.08 16.24 15.26
N ILE A 73 -64.95 16.19 16.60
CA ILE A 73 -65.95 15.58 17.49
C ILE A 73 -67.30 16.30 17.34
N LEU A 74 -67.31 17.63 17.37
CA LEU A 74 -68.53 18.43 17.23
C LEU A 74 -69.21 18.23 15.88
N LYS A 75 -68.47 18.29 14.76
CA LYS A 75 -69.04 18.06 13.44
C LYS A 75 -69.57 16.63 13.28
N THR A 76 -68.87 15.64 13.84
CA THR A 76 -69.32 14.25 13.82
C THR A 76 -70.59 14.06 14.66
N PHE A 77 -70.62 14.64 15.87
CA PHE A 77 -71.82 14.65 16.72
C PHE A 77 -73.01 15.33 16.01
N GLN A 78 -72.79 16.49 15.41
CA GLN A 78 -73.82 17.21 14.66
C GLN A 78 -74.34 16.38 13.50
N HIS A 79 -73.46 15.72 12.72
CA HIS A 79 -73.85 14.89 11.58
C HIS A 79 -74.80 13.76 11.98
N TRP A 80 -74.51 13.09 13.09
CA TRP A 80 -75.27 11.93 13.55
C TRP A 80 -76.56 12.30 14.28
N ASN A 81 -76.65 13.50 14.84
CA ASN A 81 -77.79 13.94 15.65
C ASN A 81 -78.66 15.04 15.02
N LYS A 82 -78.55 15.30 13.70
CA LYS A 82 -79.35 16.33 12.97
C LYS A 82 -80.88 16.16 13.07
N LYS A 83 -81.35 14.95 13.38
CA LYS A 83 -82.77 14.63 13.56
C LYS A 83 -83.27 15.03 14.95
N GLU A 84 -82.43 14.95 15.97
CA GLU A 84 -82.78 15.23 17.37
C GLU A 84 -82.53 16.70 17.75
N TYR A 85 -81.45 17.30 17.23
CA TYR A 85 -81.05 18.68 17.53
C TYR A 85 -80.93 19.55 16.27
N LYS A 86 -81.20 20.85 16.44
CA LYS A 86 -80.99 21.89 15.43
C LYS A 86 -79.88 22.82 15.91
N PHE A 87 -78.74 22.71 15.24
CA PHE A 87 -77.51 23.41 15.61
C PHE A 87 -77.40 24.79 14.94
N LEU A 88 -77.07 25.81 15.73
CA LEU A 88 -76.65 27.12 15.28
C LEU A 88 -75.15 27.25 15.52
N ASN A 89 -74.35 27.11 14.46
CA ASN A 89 -72.89 27.22 14.57
C ASN A 89 -72.47 28.69 14.42
N ILE A 90 -71.70 29.17 15.39
CA ILE A 90 -71.08 30.48 15.48
C ILE A 90 -69.57 30.22 15.54
N SER A 91 -68.82 30.75 14.58
CA SER A 91 -67.36 30.62 14.53
C SER A 91 -66.77 32.00 14.28
N LEU A 92 -65.79 32.36 15.10
CA LEU A 92 -65.18 33.68 15.05
C LEU A 92 -63.83 33.57 14.34
N ALA A 93 -63.72 34.20 13.18
CA ALA A 93 -62.45 34.31 12.48
C ALA A 93 -61.73 35.58 12.97
N ALA A 94 -60.72 35.43 13.83
CA ALA A 94 -59.66 36.43 13.92
C ALA A 94 -58.31 35.76 14.14
N PHE A 95 -57.30 36.38 13.54
CA PHE A 95 -55.89 36.06 13.71
C PHE A 95 -55.33 37.03 14.76
N ASN A 96 -54.64 36.48 15.76
CA ASN A 96 -54.17 37.17 16.97
C ASN A 96 -53.64 38.59 16.75
N GLN A 97 -54.13 39.53 17.55
CA GLN A 97 -53.42 40.75 17.97
C GLN A 97 -53.17 40.68 19.48
N THR A 98 -52.57 39.61 19.99
CA THR A 98 -52.21 39.51 21.41
C THR A 98 -50.83 40.12 21.64
N LYS A 99 -50.80 41.43 21.90
CA LYS A 99 -49.69 42.06 22.64
C LYS A 99 -49.87 41.68 24.11
N SER A 100 -49.31 40.55 24.55
CA SER A 100 -49.40 40.10 25.95
C SER A 100 -48.52 40.96 26.88
N LYS A 101 -48.81 40.91 28.19
CA LYS A 101 -48.16 41.72 29.24
C LYS A 101 -46.66 41.48 29.40
N GLU A 102 -46.12 40.35 28.92
CA GLU A 102 -44.70 40.00 29.01
C GLU A 102 -43.81 40.95 28.20
N ASN A 103 -44.32 41.46 27.08
CA ASN A 103 -43.61 42.40 26.22
C ASN A 103 -43.26 43.73 26.91
N PHE A 104 -44.02 44.18 27.91
CA PHE A 104 -43.77 45.50 28.50
C PHE A 104 -42.52 45.54 29.37
N LYS A 105 -42.13 44.41 29.96
CA LYS A 105 -40.89 44.33 30.75
C LYS A 105 -39.67 44.28 29.85
N GLU A 106 -39.73 43.53 28.75
CA GLU A 106 -38.69 43.54 27.72
C GLU A 106 -38.63 44.88 26.96
N LEU A 107 -39.77 45.50 26.63
CA LEU A 107 -39.81 46.85 26.04
C LEU A 107 -39.21 47.89 26.98
N TYR A 108 -39.46 47.77 28.28
CA TYR A 108 -38.83 48.64 29.28
C TYR A 108 -37.31 48.48 29.21
N GLU A 109 -36.81 47.24 29.31
CA GLU A 109 -35.37 46.96 29.26
C GLU A 109 -34.74 47.37 27.91
N LEU A 110 -35.41 47.16 26.77
CA LEU A 110 -34.97 47.58 25.44
C LEU A 110 -34.95 49.10 25.27
N LYS A 111 -35.98 49.81 25.75
CA LYS A 111 -36.03 51.28 25.65
C LYS A 111 -34.97 51.92 26.56
N ILE A 112 -34.68 51.33 27.72
CA ILE A 112 -33.53 51.71 28.56
C ILE A 112 -32.21 51.44 27.83
N LYS A 113 -32.05 50.25 27.23
CA LYS A 113 -30.83 49.84 26.51
C LYS A 113 -30.56 50.70 25.26
N ASN A 114 -31.62 51.23 24.65
CA ASN A 114 -31.56 52.18 23.52
C ASN A 114 -31.41 53.66 23.97
N GLY A 115 -31.11 53.92 25.25
CA GLY A 115 -30.70 55.23 25.73
C GLY A 115 -31.84 56.15 26.22
N LYS A 116 -33.08 55.66 26.38
CA LYS A 116 -34.16 56.44 27.01
C LYS A 116 -34.05 56.42 28.54
N THR A 117 -34.50 57.49 29.18
CA THR A 117 -34.55 57.55 30.66
C THR A 117 -35.70 56.72 31.23
N GLU A 118 -35.58 56.26 32.48
CA GLU A 118 -36.63 55.46 33.14
C GLU A 118 -38.00 56.13 33.10
N LYS A 119 -38.08 57.44 33.35
CA LYS A 119 -39.34 58.19 33.29
C LYS A 119 -39.97 58.26 31.89
N GLU A 120 -39.17 58.31 30.83
CA GLU A 120 -39.67 58.31 29.45
C GLU A 120 -40.13 56.93 29.03
N ALA A 121 -39.38 55.89 29.40
CA ALA A 121 -39.77 54.50 29.17
C ALA A 121 -41.08 54.17 29.90
N GLU A 122 -41.23 54.57 31.18
CA GLU A 122 -42.46 54.38 31.96
C GLU A 122 -43.66 55.09 31.34
N LYS A 123 -43.49 56.34 30.89
CA LYS A 123 -44.59 57.14 30.33
C LYS A 123 -45.09 56.60 28.99
N GLU A 124 -44.18 56.14 28.12
CA GLU A 124 -44.56 55.50 26.86
C GLU A 124 -45.22 54.14 27.08
N ILE A 125 -44.72 53.34 28.02
CA ILE A 125 -45.34 52.05 28.37
C ILE A 125 -46.72 52.25 28.98
N ALA A 126 -46.90 53.27 29.83
CA ALA A 126 -48.22 53.60 30.38
C ALA A 126 -49.22 54.01 29.29
N ASN A 127 -48.77 54.75 28.26
CA ASN A 127 -49.60 55.09 27.10
C ASN A 127 -49.93 53.85 26.26
N GLU A 128 -48.94 53.01 25.96
CA GLU A 128 -49.16 51.74 25.24
C GLU A 128 -50.08 50.80 26.03
N PHE A 129 -49.98 50.72 27.36
CA PHE A 129 -50.86 49.95 28.22
C PHE A 129 -52.31 50.47 28.18
N LYS A 130 -52.49 51.80 28.17
CA LYS A 130 -53.80 52.43 28.03
C LYS A 130 -54.42 52.17 26.65
N GLU A 131 -53.60 52.20 25.60
CA GLU A 131 -53.98 51.84 24.23
C GLU A 131 -54.37 50.35 24.14
N THR A 132 -53.68 49.47 24.88
CA THR A 132 -53.99 48.04 24.96
C THR A 132 -55.34 47.77 25.66
N LEU A 133 -55.65 48.50 26.73
CA LEU A 133 -56.95 48.41 27.41
C LEU A 133 -58.12 48.89 26.53
N ILE A 134 -57.94 49.99 25.79
CA ILE A 134 -58.92 50.50 24.82
C ILE A 134 -59.16 49.47 23.71
N ASN A 135 -58.08 48.86 23.21
CA ASN A 135 -58.18 47.80 22.19
C ASN A 135 -58.95 46.57 22.70
N ASN A 136 -58.83 46.20 23.99
CA ASN A 136 -59.56 45.05 24.54
C ASN A 136 -61.08 45.28 24.65
N GLU A 137 -61.51 46.48 25.08
CA GLU A 137 -62.94 46.84 25.11
C GLU A 137 -63.53 46.94 23.69
N GLU A 138 -62.76 47.51 22.74
CA GLU A 138 -63.17 47.57 21.34
C GLU A 138 -63.27 46.16 20.71
N LEU A 139 -62.33 45.27 21.06
CA LEU A 139 -62.32 43.88 20.61
C LEU A 139 -63.51 43.09 21.19
N GLU A 140 -63.82 43.25 22.48
CA GLU A 140 -65.03 42.68 23.11
C GLU A 140 -66.29 43.11 22.35
N ARG A 141 -66.38 44.41 22.05
CA ARG A 141 -67.51 44.97 21.31
C ARG A 141 -67.62 44.41 19.89
N ARG A 142 -66.51 44.28 19.17
CA ARG A 142 -66.47 43.67 17.82
C ARG A 142 -66.87 42.18 17.86
N LEU A 143 -66.48 41.45 18.91
CA LEU A 143 -66.89 40.06 19.13
C LEU A 143 -68.40 39.95 19.31
N GLU A 144 -68.99 40.78 20.18
CA GLU A 144 -70.45 40.82 20.38
C GLU A 144 -71.20 41.11 19.07
N ILE A 145 -70.73 42.06 18.26
CA ILE A 145 -71.29 42.35 16.93
C ILE A 145 -71.20 41.13 16.01
N SER A 146 -70.04 40.48 15.95
CA SER A 146 -69.83 39.32 15.08
C SER A 146 -70.76 38.16 15.46
N ILE A 147 -70.91 37.89 16.75
CA ILE A 147 -71.85 36.87 17.26
C ILE A 147 -73.29 37.24 16.88
N LEU A 148 -73.72 38.49 17.14
CA LEU A 148 -75.05 38.96 16.80
C LEU A 148 -75.34 38.83 15.30
N GLN A 149 -74.40 39.23 14.45
CA GLN A 149 -74.51 39.10 13.00
C GLN A 149 -74.65 37.63 12.59
N GLN A 150 -73.83 36.72 13.13
CA GLN A 150 -73.90 35.30 12.80
C GLN A 150 -75.23 34.66 13.24
N ILE A 151 -75.81 35.09 14.37
CA ILE A 151 -77.14 34.67 14.78
C ILE A 151 -78.19 35.18 13.77
N VAL A 152 -78.28 36.50 13.57
CA VAL A 152 -79.34 37.15 12.79
C VAL A 152 -79.31 36.75 11.31
N TYR A 153 -78.14 36.73 10.69
CA TYR A 153 -77.98 36.48 9.26
C TYR A 153 -78.04 34.98 8.88
N LYS A 154 -78.10 34.06 9.86
CA LYS A 154 -78.20 32.61 9.58
C LYS A 154 -79.46 32.20 8.83
N VAL A 155 -80.56 32.92 9.04
CA VAL A 155 -81.88 32.58 8.49
C VAL A 155 -82.35 33.60 7.46
N LYS A 156 -83.20 33.15 6.52
CA LYS A 156 -83.76 34.01 5.48
C LYS A 156 -84.62 35.13 6.12
N PRO A 157 -84.63 36.36 5.57
CA PRO A 157 -85.44 37.47 6.09
C PRO A 157 -86.93 37.12 6.25
N SER A 158 -87.48 36.26 5.39
CA SER A 158 -88.87 35.79 5.47
C SER A 158 -89.22 35.08 6.78
N ASN A 159 -88.23 34.49 7.46
CA ASN A 159 -88.44 33.78 8.72
C ASN A 159 -88.44 34.73 9.93
N LEU A 160 -88.01 35.98 9.73
CA LEU A 160 -87.94 37.03 10.75
C LEU A 160 -88.54 38.33 10.19
N PRO A 161 -89.83 38.34 9.84
CA PRO A 161 -90.46 39.48 9.17
C PRO A 161 -90.50 40.75 10.03
N GLU A 162 -90.47 40.63 11.36
CA GLU A 162 -90.55 41.78 12.29
C GLU A 162 -89.18 42.20 12.84
N SER A 163 -88.09 41.60 12.34
CA SER A 163 -86.72 41.94 12.73
C SER A 163 -86.40 43.40 12.38
N ARG A 164 -85.82 44.15 13.32
CA ARG A 164 -85.41 45.54 13.07
C ARG A 164 -84.18 45.66 12.16
N PHE A 165 -83.43 44.58 11.95
CA PHE A 165 -82.27 44.57 11.05
C PHE A 165 -82.66 44.56 9.57
N LYS A 166 -82.17 45.56 8.82
CA LYS A 166 -82.36 45.68 7.37
C LYS A 166 -81.52 44.63 6.64
N ARG A 167 -82.18 43.74 5.90
CA ARG A 167 -81.54 42.68 5.10
C ARG A 167 -81.99 42.73 3.66
N ILE A 168 -81.10 42.39 2.72
CA ILE A 168 -81.41 42.37 1.29
C ILE A 168 -82.43 41.25 1.02
N ILE A 169 -83.63 41.62 0.55
CA ILE A 169 -84.64 40.66 0.09
C ILE A 169 -84.42 40.46 -1.41
N ASN A 170 -83.98 39.27 -1.80
CA ASN A 170 -83.80 38.93 -3.21
C ASN A 170 -85.15 38.45 -3.80
N ILE A 171 -85.90 39.37 -4.41
CA ILE A 171 -87.11 39.02 -5.17
C ILE A 171 -86.66 38.41 -6.51
N PRO A 172 -87.08 37.18 -6.87
CA PRO A 172 -86.65 36.55 -8.11
C PRO A 172 -86.96 37.44 -9.33
N LYS A 173 -85.98 37.62 -10.23
CA LYS A 173 -86.14 38.47 -11.44
C LYS A 173 -87.36 38.10 -12.28
N TRP A 174 -87.80 36.83 -12.27
CA TRP A 174 -88.99 36.39 -12.99
C TRP A 174 -90.30 36.92 -12.38
N LYS A 175 -90.38 37.08 -11.05
CA LYS A 175 -91.54 37.72 -10.40
C LYS A 175 -91.63 39.19 -10.80
N LEU A 176 -90.50 39.89 -10.79
CA LEU A 176 -90.40 41.30 -11.20
C LEU A 176 -90.64 41.52 -12.70
N ARG A 177 -90.11 40.63 -13.55
CA ARG A 177 -90.16 40.79 -15.02
C ARG A 177 -91.46 40.31 -15.64
N PHE A 178 -92.13 39.32 -15.05
CA PHE A 178 -93.33 38.72 -15.64
C PHE A 178 -94.57 38.93 -14.78
N LEU A 179 -94.55 38.56 -13.49
CA LEU A 179 -95.75 38.63 -12.64
C LEU A 179 -96.22 40.06 -12.33
N PHE A 180 -95.30 40.99 -12.07
CA PHE A 180 -95.62 42.40 -11.83
C PHE A 180 -96.29 43.07 -13.05
N PRO A 181 -95.70 43.00 -14.26
CA PRO A 181 -96.34 43.54 -15.45
C PRO A 181 -97.66 42.86 -15.80
N ILE A 182 -97.75 41.53 -15.66
CA ILE A 182 -99.00 40.79 -15.94
C ILE A 182 -100.12 41.25 -15.01
N GLY A 183 -99.87 41.34 -13.69
CA GLY A 183 -100.88 41.81 -12.74
C GLY A 183 -101.32 43.26 -13.00
N PHE A 184 -100.37 44.13 -13.33
CA PHE A 184 -100.65 45.52 -13.69
C PHE A 184 -101.42 45.65 -15.01
N ILE A 185 -101.07 44.89 -16.04
CA ILE A 185 -101.75 44.88 -17.35
C ILE A 185 -103.17 44.30 -17.23
N LEU A 186 -103.37 43.24 -16.43
CA LEU A 186 -104.71 42.70 -16.18
C LEU A 186 -105.60 43.72 -15.45
N TRP A 187 -105.04 44.44 -14.48
CA TRP A 187 -105.75 45.53 -13.81
C TRP A 187 -106.06 46.67 -14.78
N LEU A 188 -105.08 47.16 -15.55
CA LEU A 188 -105.28 48.26 -16.50
C LEU A 188 -106.25 47.90 -17.64
N SER A 189 -106.17 46.67 -18.15
CA SER A 189 -107.08 46.18 -19.20
C SER A 189 -108.51 46.05 -18.68
N SER A 190 -108.71 45.64 -17.42
CA SER A 190 -110.03 45.64 -16.79
C SER A 190 -110.65 47.05 -16.73
N ILE A 191 -109.84 48.10 -16.46
CA ILE A 191 -110.30 49.50 -16.45
C ILE A 191 -110.72 49.97 -17.85
N VAL A 192 -109.97 49.59 -18.88
CA VAL A 192 -110.33 49.91 -20.27
C VAL A 192 -111.63 49.21 -20.69
N ILE A 193 -111.79 47.94 -20.32
CA ILE A 193 -113.02 47.18 -20.59
C ILE A 193 -114.21 47.80 -19.85
N PHE A 194 -114.00 48.26 -18.61
CA PHE A 194 -115.01 48.97 -17.85
C PHE A 194 -115.55 50.21 -18.57
N TYR A 195 -114.65 51.01 -19.13
CA TYR A 195 -115.00 52.26 -19.81
C TYR A 195 -115.59 52.01 -21.21
N LYS A 196 -115.02 51.08 -22.00
CA LYS A 196 -115.47 50.81 -23.38
C LYS A 196 -116.90 50.26 -23.45
N TYR A 197 -117.29 49.42 -22.51
CA TYR A 197 -118.60 48.75 -22.51
C TYR A 197 -119.58 49.34 -21.49
N ASN A 198 -119.25 50.48 -20.87
CA ASN A 198 -119.99 51.10 -19.76
C ASN A 198 -120.37 50.10 -18.65
N TYR A 199 -119.51 49.12 -18.38
CA TYR A 199 -119.78 48.11 -17.36
C TYR A 199 -119.83 48.70 -15.95
N LEU A 200 -119.22 49.87 -15.72
CA LEU A 200 -119.38 50.61 -14.46
C LEU A 200 -120.82 51.10 -14.25
N ASP A 201 -121.47 51.61 -15.30
CA ASP A 201 -122.88 51.99 -15.23
C ASP A 201 -123.77 50.76 -15.03
N LYS A 202 -123.44 49.63 -15.65
CA LYS A 202 -124.19 48.36 -15.47
C LYS A 202 -124.02 47.73 -14.09
N LEU A 203 -122.95 48.05 -13.36
CA LEU A 203 -122.73 47.63 -11.97
C LEU A 203 -123.29 48.62 -10.95
N ASN A 204 -123.73 49.80 -11.39
CA ASN A 204 -124.35 50.80 -10.53
C ASN A 204 -125.78 50.38 -10.18
N PRO A 205 -126.12 50.20 -8.89
CA PRO A 205 -127.47 49.79 -8.49
C PRO A 205 -128.58 50.73 -8.98
N ASN A 206 -128.26 52.00 -9.27
CA ASN A 206 -129.22 53.00 -9.72
C ASN A 206 -129.67 52.83 -11.19
N THR A 207 -128.99 52.00 -11.99
CA THR A 207 -129.35 51.70 -13.39
C THR A 207 -130.04 50.34 -13.55
N TRP A 208 -130.20 49.59 -12.45
CA TRP A 208 -130.80 48.26 -12.46
C TRP A 208 -132.32 48.36 -12.59
N ILE A 209 -132.83 48.22 -13.81
CA ILE A 209 -134.26 48.06 -14.06
C ILE A 209 -134.62 46.59 -13.77
N LEU A 210 -135.69 46.36 -12.99
CA LEU A 210 -136.09 45.02 -12.49
C LEU A 210 -136.38 43.95 -13.57
N SER A 211 -136.32 44.29 -14.85
CA SER A 211 -136.56 43.39 -15.99
C SER A 211 -135.30 42.92 -16.72
N ASP A 212 -134.11 43.46 -16.43
CA ASP A 212 -132.86 43.03 -17.06
C ASP A 212 -132.07 42.07 -16.15
N SER A 213 -131.63 40.94 -16.70
CA SER A 213 -130.77 39.98 -15.99
C SER A 213 -129.42 40.62 -15.64
N LEU A 214 -128.92 40.38 -14.42
CA LEU A 214 -127.58 40.78 -13.99
C LEU A 214 -126.53 40.45 -15.07
N ASP A 215 -125.78 41.47 -15.53
CA ASP A 215 -124.74 41.30 -16.53
C ASP A 215 -123.53 40.61 -15.90
N TRP A 216 -123.53 39.29 -15.95
CA TRP A 216 -122.46 38.44 -15.40
C TRP A 216 -121.07 38.80 -15.94
N ASN A 217 -120.97 39.36 -17.16
CA ASN A 217 -119.69 39.79 -17.71
C ASN A 217 -119.15 41.01 -16.97
N SER A 218 -120.02 41.95 -16.60
CA SER A 218 -119.62 43.13 -15.82
C SER A 218 -119.11 42.75 -14.42
N ILE A 219 -119.79 41.81 -13.74
CA ILE A 219 -119.38 41.28 -12.43
C ILE A 219 -118.04 40.54 -12.54
N PHE A 220 -117.87 39.74 -13.60
CA PHE A 220 -116.63 39.02 -13.83
C PHE A 220 -115.43 39.96 -14.06
N VAL A 221 -115.61 41.01 -14.87
CA VAL A 221 -114.60 42.06 -15.08
C VAL A 221 -114.28 42.80 -13.77
N PHE A 222 -115.28 43.03 -12.92
CA PHE A 222 -115.10 43.61 -11.60
C PHE A 222 -114.30 42.73 -10.65
N LEU A 223 -114.59 41.44 -10.60
CA LEU A 223 -113.81 40.49 -9.81
C LEU A 223 -112.35 40.43 -10.29
N ILE A 224 -112.12 40.41 -11.61
CA ILE A 224 -110.76 40.45 -12.17
C ILE A 224 -110.04 41.73 -11.77
N SER A 225 -110.71 42.89 -11.85
CA SER A 225 -110.13 44.17 -11.46
C SER A 225 -109.77 44.22 -9.98
N PHE A 226 -110.68 43.74 -9.12
CA PHE A 226 -110.51 43.71 -7.67
C PHE A 226 -109.41 42.72 -7.22
N LEU A 227 -109.37 41.54 -7.83
CA LEU A 227 -108.29 40.56 -7.58
C LEU A 227 -106.95 41.06 -8.12
N GLY A 228 -106.96 41.70 -9.30
CA GLY A 228 -105.78 42.30 -9.92
C GLY A 228 -105.18 43.40 -9.04
N ILE A 229 -106.00 44.33 -8.54
CA ILE A 229 -105.53 45.39 -7.63
C ILE A 229 -105.08 44.82 -6.29
N GLY A 230 -105.79 43.86 -5.70
CA GLY A 230 -105.39 43.24 -4.44
C GLY A 230 -104.03 42.53 -4.54
N TYR A 231 -103.81 41.79 -5.63
CA TYR A 231 -102.55 41.10 -5.87
C TYR A 231 -101.40 42.08 -6.18
N PHE A 232 -101.66 43.10 -7.00
CA PHE A 232 -100.69 44.16 -7.29
C PHE A 232 -100.32 44.96 -6.03
N SER A 233 -101.29 45.25 -5.17
CA SER A 233 -101.09 45.93 -3.88
C SER A 233 -100.20 45.11 -2.94
N LYS A 234 -100.45 43.80 -2.82
CA LYS A 234 -99.61 42.88 -2.03
C LYS A 234 -98.15 42.89 -2.53
N LEU A 235 -97.96 42.87 -3.84
CA LEU A 235 -96.65 42.91 -4.47
C LEU A 235 -95.92 44.24 -4.22
N ILE A 236 -96.63 45.37 -4.25
CA ILE A 236 -96.10 46.68 -3.85
C ILE A 236 -95.70 46.68 -2.37
N VAL A 237 -96.55 46.17 -1.48
CA VAL A 237 -96.22 46.08 -0.04
C VAL A 237 -94.98 45.22 0.19
N GLU A 238 -94.81 44.09 -0.51
CA GLU A 238 -93.58 43.29 -0.43
C GLU A 238 -92.33 44.09 -0.86
N LEU A 239 -92.42 44.94 -1.89
CA LEU A 239 -91.32 45.83 -2.33
C LEU A 239 -90.97 46.92 -1.30
N PHE A 240 -91.96 47.49 -0.63
CA PHE A 240 -91.78 48.62 0.30
C PHE A 240 -91.74 48.21 1.79
N SER A 241 -91.95 46.93 2.12
CA SER A 241 -91.98 46.41 3.50
C SER A 241 -90.67 46.64 4.28
N ASN A 242 -89.55 46.86 3.58
CA ASN A 242 -88.25 47.19 4.17
C ASN A 242 -87.94 48.71 4.24
N SER A 243 -88.92 49.57 3.93
CA SER A 243 -88.76 51.03 3.88
C SER A 243 -89.38 51.72 5.10
N LYS A 244 -88.94 51.37 6.32
CA LYS A 244 -89.16 52.26 7.48
C LYS A 244 -88.10 53.34 7.46
N ILE A 245 -88.48 54.55 7.03
CA ILE A 245 -87.66 55.76 7.10
C ILE A 245 -87.66 56.21 8.57
N ASN A 246 -86.58 55.91 9.27
CA ASN A 246 -86.13 56.65 10.43
C ASN A 246 -84.60 56.67 10.37
N LYS A 247 -84.06 57.85 10.05
CA LYS A 247 -82.64 58.21 9.81
C LYS A 247 -81.96 57.49 8.63
N VAL A 248 -81.56 58.28 7.64
CA VAL A 248 -80.88 57.85 6.42
C VAL A 248 -79.36 57.93 6.65
N ASN A 249 -78.68 56.78 6.60
CA ASN A 249 -77.25 56.72 6.29
C ASN A 249 -77.02 55.67 5.18
N LEU A 250 -76.24 56.04 4.16
CA LEU A 250 -76.21 55.42 2.82
C LEU A 250 -75.43 54.08 2.73
N LYS A 251 -75.09 53.45 3.86
CA LYS A 251 -74.27 52.22 3.87
C LYS A 251 -74.86 51.01 4.61
N GLY A 252 -76.06 51.10 5.19
CA GLY A 252 -76.72 49.92 5.77
C GLY A 252 -75.97 49.26 6.94
N GLU A 253 -75.06 49.99 7.58
CA GLU A 253 -74.40 49.62 8.83
C GLU A 253 -75.30 49.99 10.01
N ILE A 254 -75.30 49.16 11.05
CA ILE A 254 -76.01 49.41 12.31
C ILE A 254 -75.42 50.70 12.90
N GLU A 255 -76.25 51.74 13.09
CA GLU A 255 -75.81 53.03 13.62
C GLU A 255 -75.37 52.84 15.08
N ILE A 256 -74.05 52.83 15.29
CA ILE A 256 -73.42 52.81 16.60
C ILE A 256 -73.54 54.24 17.16
N GLY A 257 -74.31 54.42 18.24
CA GLY A 257 -74.26 55.66 19.00
C GLY A 257 -72.87 55.84 19.61
N ASP A 258 -72.23 56.98 19.34
CA ASP A 258 -70.84 57.31 19.75
C ASP A 258 -70.60 57.38 21.27
N ASN A 259 -71.55 56.99 22.12
CA ASN A 259 -71.35 56.94 23.57
C ASN A 259 -72.28 55.94 24.26
N SER A 260 -71.77 54.75 24.62
CA SER A 260 -72.07 54.09 25.91
C SER A 260 -71.27 52.78 26.08
N ASN A 261 -70.78 52.53 27.30
CA ASN A 261 -70.18 51.25 27.77
C ASN A 261 -71.22 50.10 27.86
N LYS A 262 -72.20 50.04 26.94
CA LYS A 262 -73.28 49.05 26.97
C LYS A 262 -72.97 47.88 26.05
N SER A 263 -73.25 46.66 26.51
CA SER A 263 -73.15 45.43 25.71
C SER A 263 -74.17 45.45 24.57
N ILE A 264 -73.68 45.20 23.35
CA ILE A 264 -74.43 45.14 22.10
C ILE A 264 -75.37 43.93 22.07
N LEU A 265 -74.93 42.78 22.62
CA LEU A 265 -75.81 41.61 22.76
C LEU A 265 -77.02 41.93 23.64
N ASN A 266 -76.82 42.74 24.69
CA ASN A 266 -77.91 43.16 25.58
C ASN A 266 -78.81 44.21 24.93
N GLU A 267 -78.26 45.19 24.20
CA GLU A 267 -79.04 46.20 23.47
C GLU A 267 -79.98 45.57 22.42
N HIS A 268 -79.50 44.52 21.75
CA HIS A 268 -80.28 43.79 20.76
C HIS A 268 -80.86 42.47 21.29
N TYR A 269 -81.00 42.32 22.61
CA TYR A 269 -81.54 41.10 23.22
C TYR A 269 -82.91 40.72 22.64
N ASP A 270 -83.81 41.69 22.44
CA ASP A 270 -85.13 41.45 21.85
C ASP A 270 -85.05 40.84 20.45
N GLU A 271 -84.03 41.18 19.65
CA GLU A 271 -83.83 40.60 18.32
C GLU A 271 -83.33 39.16 18.41
N ILE A 272 -82.45 38.86 19.37
CA ILE A 272 -81.98 37.50 19.64
C ILE A 272 -83.14 36.65 20.19
N LEU A 273 -83.93 37.19 21.12
CA LEU A 273 -85.12 36.53 21.65
C LEU A 273 -86.12 36.23 20.53
N TYR A 274 -86.46 37.25 19.71
CA TYR A 274 -87.31 37.09 18.54
C TYR A 274 -86.78 36.04 17.55
N TYR A 275 -85.45 35.99 17.36
CA TYR A 275 -84.80 34.99 16.54
C TYR A 275 -85.11 33.57 17.03
N PHE A 276 -84.94 33.28 18.32
CA PHE A 276 -85.24 31.96 18.89
C PHE A 276 -86.77 31.72 18.98
N GLU A 277 -87.60 32.75 19.14
CA GLU A 277 -89.06 32.65 19.12
C GLU A 277 -89.62 32.23 17.76
N LYS A 278 -88.99 32.61 16.65
CA LYS A 278 -89.42 32.19 15.31
C LYS A 278 -88.71 30.93 14.79
N ASN A 279 -87.49 30.64 15.25
CA ASN A 279 -86.71 29.49 14.77
C ASN A 279 -86.70 28.32 15.77
N SER A 280 -86.10 27.17 15.42
CA SER A 280 -86.10 25.97 16.30
C SER A 280 -84.71 25.51 16.70
N TYR A 281 -83.69 26.37 16.59
CA TYR A 281 -82.32 26.09 17.00
C TYR A 281 -82.25 25.93 18.52
N ASN A 282 -81.95 24.72 18.99
CA ASN A 282 -81.91 24.36 20.41
C ASN A 282 -80.49 24.08 20.92
N VAL A 283 -79.50 24.01 20.03
CA VAL A 283 -78.09 23.94 20.41
C VAL A 283 -77.32 25.01 19.65
N VAL A 284 -76.66 25.92 20.35
CA VAL A 284 -75.76 26.93 19.79
C VAL A 284 -74.33 26.43 20.00
N VAL A 285 -73.61 26.21 18.91
CA VAL A 285 -72.21 25.76 18.96
C VAL A 285 -71.33 26.97 18.72
N ILE A 286 -70.42 27.26 19.65
CA ILE A 286 -69.54 28.42 19.63
C ILE A 286 -68.10 27.92 19.57
N GLU A 287 -67.40 28.23 18.48
CA GLU A 287 -66.01 27.81 18.22
C GLU A 287 -65.08 29.03 18.06
N ASP A 288 -63.78 28.84 18.33
CA ASP A 288 -62.70 29.82 18.15
C ASP A 288 -62.81 31.10 19.01
N LEU A 289 -63.62 31.08 20.08
CA LEU A 289 -63.78 32.21 21.00
C LEU A 289 -62.55 32.41 21.91
N ASP A 290 -61.80 31.34 22.15
CA ASP A 290 -60.58 31.30 22.97
C ASP A 290 -59.37 32.04 22.38
N ARG A 291 -59.36 32.29 21.06
CA ARG A 291 -58.27 33.03 20.38
C ARG A 291 -58.15 34.50 20.77
N PHE A 292 -59.18 35.05 21.41
CA PHE A 292 -59.32 36.49 21.65
C PHE A 292 -58.81 36.93 23.03
N ASP A 293 -58.31 35.99 23.85
CA ASP A 293 -57.77 36.20 25.21
C ASP A 293 -58.63 37.16 26.06
N ASN A 294 -59.96 37.08 25.89
CA ASN A 294 -60.94 37.89 26.58
C ASN A 294 -62.00 36.98 27.19
N THR A 295 -62.00 36.88 28.52
CA THR A 295 -62.96 36.04 29.26
C THR A 295 -64.32 36.72 29.51
N ASN A 296 -64.44 38.03 29.28
CA ASN A 296 -65.68 38.78 29.54
C ASN A 296 -66.82 38.40 28.58
N ILE A 297 -66.49 38.17 27.30
CA ILE A 297 -67.46 37.74 26.28
C ILE A 297 -68.19 36.44 26.67
N PHE A 298 -67.50 35.54 27.38
CA PHE A 298 -68.10 34.33 27.91
C PHE A 298 -69.22 34.69 28.88
N THR A 299 -68.94 35.55 29.88
CA THR A 299 -69.93 36.02 30.86
C THR A 299 -71.20 36.55 30.17
N LYS A 300 -71.06 37.34 29.10
CA LYS A 300 -72.18 37.86 28.30
C LYS A 300 -72.98 36.76 27.59
N LEU A 301 -72.30 35.77 27.04
CA LEU A 301 -72.96 34.61 26.40
C LEU A 301 -73.72 33.74 27.41
N ARG A 302 -73.17 33.57 28.63
CA ARG A 302 -73.88 32.87 29.71
C ARG A 302 -75.10 33.65 30.18
N GLU A 303 -74.98 34.97 30.38
CA GLU A 303 -76.11 35.85 30.68
C GLU A 303 -77.20 35.72 29.60
N LEU A 304 -76.82 35.79 28.32
CA LEU A 304 -77.73 35.62 27.19
C LEU A 304 -78.44 34.25 27.21
N ASN A 305 -77.71 33.16 27.44
CA ASN A 305 -78.29 31.82 27.53
C ASN A 305 -79.30 31.71 28.68
N ILE A 306 -78.98 32.28 29.85
CA ILE A 306 -79.87 32.32 31.01
C ILE A 306 -81.14 33.08 30.67
N LEU A 307 -81.02 34.27 30.08
CA LEU A 307 -82.16 35.10 29.69
C LEU A 307 -83.06 34.37 28.67
N LEU A 308 -82.48 33.76 27.63
CA LEU A 308 -83.23 33.01 26.62
C LEU A 308 -84.00 31.82 27.21
N ASN A 309 -83.39 31.06 28.13
CA ASN A 309 -84.05 29.91 28.75
C ASN A 309 -85.12 30.29 29.79
N ASN A 310 -85.04 31.49 30.36
CA ASN A 310 -86.01 32.00 31.33
C ASN A 310 -87.18 32.75 30.69
N ALA A 311 -87.06 33.19 29.43
CA ALA A 311 -88.16 33.85 28.73
C ALA A 311 -89.35 32.91 28.50
N ASP A 312 -90.55 33.31 28.94
CA ASP A 312 -91.76 32.48 28.85
C ASP A 312 -92.14 32.10 27.42
N THR A 313 -91.86 32.99 26.46
CA THR A 313 -92.10 32.80 25.03
C THR A 313 -91.23 31.67 24.43
N ILE A 314 -90.03 31.46 24.98
CA ILE A 314 -89.12 30.37 24.60
C ILE A 314 -89.44 29.11 25.39
N LYS A 315 -89.57 29.22 26.73
CA LYS A 315 -89.76 28.10 27.65
C LYS A 315 -90.98 27.24 27.32
N ASN A 316 -92.07 27.88 26.88
CA ASN A 316 -93.32 27.19 26.55
C ASN A 316 -93.36 26.61 25.12
N LYS A 317 -92.38 26.94 24.27
CA LYS A 317 -92.34 26.49 22.89
C LYS A 317 -91.95 25.02 22.79
N LYS A 318 -92.69 24.26 21.97
CA LYS A 318 -92.51 22.79 21.80
C LYS A 318 -91.06 22.38 21.50
N SER A 319 -90.34 23.17 20.71
CA SER A 319 -88.94 22.91 20.33
C SER A 319 -87.94 23.01 21.49
N TYR A 320 -88.29 23.75 22.56
CA TYR A 320 -87.40 24.04 23.69
C TYR A 320 -87.90 23.45 25.01
N ARG A 321 -89.20 23.14 25.13
CA ARG A 321 -89.83 22.67 26.37
C ARG A 321 -89.15 21.47 27.05
N LYS A 322 -88.51 20.58 26.27
CA LYS A 322 -87.89 19.35 26.80
C LYS A 322 -86.52 19.59 27.42
N HIS A 323 -85.65 20.38 26.76
CA HIS A 323 -84.24 20.52 27.15
C HIS A 323 -83.71 21.96 27.18
N GLY A 324 -84.51 22.96 26.81
CA GLY A 324 -84.07 24.36 26.68
C GLY A 324 -83.15 24.60 25.47
N ILE A 325 -82.51 25.77 25.45
CA ILE A 325 -81.46 26.15 24.51
C ILE A 325 -80.11 25.90 25.18
N LYS A 326 -79.27 25.07 24.56
CA LYS A 326 -77.94 24.69 25.06
C LYS A 326 -76.85 25.45 24.30
N PHE A 327 -75.90 26.07 25.00
CA PHE A 327 -74.69 26.62 24.39
C PHE A 327 -73.54 25.64 24.60
N LEU A 328 -72.89 25.26 23.51
CA LEU A 328 -71.79 24.30 23.45
C LEU A 328 -70.55 25.03 22.95
N TYR A 329 -69.53 25.13 23.80
CA TYR A 329 -68.32 25.90 23.55
C TYR A 329 -67.15 24.97 23.23
N ALA A 330 -66.44 25.19 22.13
CA ALA A 330 -65.15 24.54 21.87
C ALA A 330 -64.02 25.50 22.21
N VAL A 331 -63.27 25.21 23.28
CA VAL A 331 -62.24 26.13 23.81
C VAL A 331 -60.96 25.39 24.23
N GLY A 332 -59.85 26.11 24.32
CA GLY A 332 -58.57 25.70 24.89
C GLY A 332 -58.65 25.35 26.37
N ASP A 333 -57.74 24.48 26.84
CA ASP A 333 -57.59 24.19 28.27
C ASP A 333 -56.91 25.34 29.04
N ASP A 334 -56.17 26.18 28.32
CA ASP A 334 -55.36 27.33 28.75
C ASP A 334 -56.12 28.66 28.78
N LEU A 335 -57.39 28.67 28.32
CA LEU A 335 -58.22 29.88 28.23
C LEU A 335 -58.38 30.66 29.56
N PHE A 336 -58.31 29.99 30.71
CA PHE A 336 -58.49 30.63 32.02
C PHE A 336 -57.21 30.59 32.84
N ASN A 337 -56.66 31.77 33.13
CA ASN A 337 -55.47 31.93 33.97
C ASN A 337 -55.69 31.48 35.43
N ASP A 338 -56.90 31.64 35.98
CA ASP A 338 -57.27 31.14 37.31
C ASP A 338 -58.04 29.80 37.20
N LYS A 339 -57.49 28.76 37.83
CA LYS A 339 -58.12 27.43 37.96
C LYS A 339 -59.54 27.49 38.54
N LYS A 340 -59.87 28.50 39.35
CA LYS A 340 -61.21 28.69 39.94
C LYS A 340 -62.22 29.33 39.00
N GLU A 341 -61.80 30.05 37.95
CA GLU A 341 -62.70 30.69 37.00
C GLU A 341 -63.24 29.71 35.96
N ARG A 342 -62.39 28.76 35.53
CA ARG A 342 -62.73 27.69 34.57
C ARG A 342 -64.02 26.93 34.90
N VAL A 343 -64.26 26.66 36.19
CA VAL A 343 -65.44 25.89 36.67
C VAL A 343 -66.65 26.76 37.02
N LYS A 344 -66.52 28.09 37.04
CA LYS A 344 -67.65 29.00 37.31
C LYS A 344 -68.48 29.28 36.07
N PHE A 345 -67.85 29.21 34.90
CA PHE A 345 -68.47 29.62 33.65
C PHE A 345 -69.33 28.53 32.99
N PHE A 346 -68.85 27.29 32.98
CA PHE A 346 -69.54 26.17 32.35
C PHE A 346 -70.28 25.33 33.37
N ASP A 347 -71.47 24.86 33.01
CA ASP A 347 -72.26 23.94 33.84
C ASP A 347 -71.73 22.50 33.73
N TYR A 348 -71.03 22.18 32.63
CA TYR A 348 -70.34 20.89 32.43
C TYR A 348 -69.14 21.05 31.49
N ILE A 349 -68.04 20.36 31.78
CA ILE A 349 -66.80 20.37 30.97
C ILE A 349 -66.48 18.94 30.50
N ILE A 350 -66.29 18.76 29.20
CA ILE A 350 -65.83 17.51 28.56
C ILE A 350 -64.39 17.74 28.08
N PRO A 351 -63.38 17.17 28.75
CA PRO A 351 -61.98 17.27 28.30
C PRO A 351 -61.73 16.33 27.12
N VAL A 352 -61.04 16.81 26.09
CA VAL A 352 -60.68 16.09 24.86
C VAL A 352 -59.19 15.83 24.85
N ILE A 353 -58.83 14.54 24.82
CA ILE A 353 -57.45 14.10 24.60
C ILE A 353 -57.11 14.30 23.11
N PRO A 354 -55.97 14.94 22.78
CA PRO A 354 -55.54 15.11 21.39
C PRO A 354 -55.46 13.79 20.62
N PHE A 355 -55.96 13.78 19.38
CA PHE A 355 -55.85 12.62 18.48
C PHE A 355 -54.42 12.36 18.02
N ILE A 356 -53.63 13.43 17.93
CA ILE A 356 -52.21 13.39 17.59
C ILE A 356 -51.44 14.08 18.69
N ASN A 357 -50.31 13.47 19.04
CA ASN A 357 -49.21 14.05 19.80
C ASN A 357 -47.89 13.55 19.19
N SER A 358 -46.76 14.04 19.68
CA SER A 358 -45.43 13.65 19.20
C SER A 358 -45.14 12.14 19.27
N TYR A 359 -45.83 11.38 20.12
CA TYR A 359 -45.62 9.93 20.30
C TYR A 359 -46.40 9.04 19.33
N ASN A 360 -47.41 9.56 18.63
CA ASN A 360 -48.26 8.77 17.74
C ASN A 360 -48.50 9.42 16.37
N ALA A 361 -47.72 10.45 16.02
CA ALA A 361 -47.86 11.19 14.77
C ALA A 361 -47.33 10.42 13.54
N ASP A 362 -46.57 9.35 13.74
CA ASP A 362 -46.06 8.43 12.73
C ASP A 362 -47.19 7.70 11.99
N GLU A 363 -48.16 7.13 12.72
CA GLU A 363 -49.32 6.43 12.13
C GLU A 363 -50.15 7.34 11.20
N PRO A 364 -50.57 8.56 11.61
CA PRO A 364 -51.23 9.52 10.72
C PRO A 364 -50.38 9.92 9.50
N LEU A 365 -49.07 10.10 9.64
CA LEU A 365 -48.19 10.43 8.52
C LEU A 365 -48.12 9.27 7.50
N ILE A 366 -48.02 8.02 7.97
CA ILE A 366 -48.08 6.82 7.12
C ILE A 366 -49.41 6.75 6.36
N ASN A 367 -50.52 7.09 7.02
CA ASN A 367 -51.83 7.14 6.37
C ASN A 367 -51.88 8.21 5.27
N LEU A 368 -51.29 9.40 5.48
CA LEU A 368 -51.20 10.45 4.45
C LEU A 368 -50.36 10.02 3.24
N ILE A 369 -49.26 9.30 3.46
CA ILE A 369 -48.42 8.72 2.40
C ILE A 369 -49.24 7.76 1.54
N LYS A 370 -49.96 6.82 2.18
CA LYS A 370 -50.84 5.85 1.52
C LYS A 370 -51.98 6.52 0.74
N GLU A 371 -52.65 7.51 1.34
CA GLU A 371 -53.74 8.26 0.71
C GLU A 371 -53.29 9.06 -0.53
N SER A 372 -52.00 9.38 -0.62
CA SER A 372 -51.43 10.19 -1.71
C SER A 372 -50.83 9.37 -2.86
N GLY A 373 -50.87 8.03 -2.78
CA GLY A 373 -50.32 7.14 -3.81
C GLY A 373 -48.80 7.16 -3.91
N LEU A 374 -48.09 7.64 -2.88
CA LEU A 374 -46.63 7.53 -2.79
C LEU A 374 -46.22 6.13 -2.31
N GLU A 375 -44.97 5.75 -2.56
CA GLU A 375 -44.42 4.48 -2.06
C GLU A 375 -44.51 4.40 -0.53
N GLU A 376 -45.03 3.28 0.02
CA GLU A 376 -45.25 3.14 1.46
C GLU A 376 -43.96 3.29 2.30
N ASN A 377 -42.80 3.01 1.71
CA ASN A 377 -41.48 3.09 2.35
C ASN A 377 -40.65 4.29 1.86
N ILE A 378 -41.29 5.38 1.40
CA ILE A 378 -40.59 6.60 0.97
C ILE A 378 -39.69 7.19 2.06
N PHE A 379 -40.03 6.95 3.33
CA PHE A 379 -39.24 7.35 4.49
C PHE A 379 -38.85 6.13 5.35
N PRO A 380 -37.60 6.05 5.83
CA PRO A 380 -37.20 5.10 6.86
C PRO A 380 -38.00 5.30 8.14
N LYS A 381 -38.20 4.22 8.91
CA LYS A 381 -38.94 4.28 10.19
C LYS A 381 -38.22 5.15 11.21
N GLU A 382 -36.90 5.13 11.19
CA GLU A 382 -36.03 5.94 12.04
C GLU A 382 -36.30 7.43 11.79
N PHE A 383 -36.36 7.85 10.51
CA PHE A 383 -36.66 9.24 10.13
C PHE A 383 -38.05 9.70 10.63
N LEU A 384 -39.07 8.85 10.49
CA LEU A 384 -40.42 9.17 10.95
C LEU A 384 -40.45 9.44 12.47
N SER A 385 -39.75 8.60 13.24
CA SER A 385 -39.58 8.81 14.68
C SER A 385 -38.78 10.08 14.97
N ASP A 386 -37.69 10.31 14.24
CA ASP A 386 -36.77 11.43 14.42
C ASP A 386 -37.41 12.80 14.15
N ILE A 387 -38.39 12.88 13.25
CA ILE A 387 -39.12 14.14 13.02
C ILE A 387 -40.27 14.33 13.98
N THR A 388 -41.07 13.28 14.25
CA THR A 388 -42.29 13.41 15.05
C THR A 388 -42.00 13.64 16.54
N THR A 389 -40.87 13.14 17.05
CA THR A 389 -40.49 13.24 18.47
C THR A 389 -40.28 14.68 18.95
N PHE A 390 -39.75 15.57 18.09
CA PHE A 390 -39.30 16.91 18.51
C PHE A 390 -40.25 18.05 18.10
N ILE A 391 -41.42 17.71 17.56
CA ILE A 391 -42.48 18.69 17.30
C ILE A 391 -43.47 18.59 18.47
N ASP A 392 -43.15 19.31 19.55
CA ASP A 392 -43.91 19.25 20.81
C ASP A 392 -45.40 19.60 20.65
N ASP A 393 -45.73 20.51 19.72
CA ASP A 393 -47.10 20.96 19.41
C ASP A 393 -47.66 20.37 18.10
N ILE A 394 -47.23 19.17 17.68
CA ILE A 394 -47.70 18.58 16.43
C ILE A 394 -49.20 18.28 16.49
N ASP A 395 -49.97 19.01 15.69
CA ASP A 395 -51.38 18.72 15.45
C ASP A 395 -51.65 18.21 14.05
N MET A 396 -52.87 17.71 13.85
CA MET A 396 -53.31 17.17 12.56
C MET A 396 -53.21 18.17 11.40
N ARG A 397 -53.43 19.46 11.66
CA ARG A 397 -53.39 20.49 10.60
C ARG A 397 -51.96 20.77 10.20
N LEU A 398 -51.06 20.93 11.18
CA LEU A 398 -49.64 21.15 10.93
C LEU A 398 -49.03 19.96 10.18
N LEU A 399 -49.32 18.72 10.62
CA LEU A 399 -48.84 17.51 9.95
C LEU A 399 -49.36 17.39 8.50
N ILE A 400 -50.65 17.62 8.27
CA ILE A 400 -51.23 17.63 6.91
C ILE A 400 -50.58 18.74 6.07
N ASN A 401 -50.34 19.93 6.64
CA ASN A 401 -49.73 21.04 5.89
C ASN A 401 -48.27 20.73 5.50
N ILE A 402 -47.46 20.23 6.44
CA ILE A 402 -46.08 19.79 6.18
C ILE A 402 -46.07 18.76 5.06
N PHE A 403 -46.91 17.73 5.15
CA PHE A 403 -46.96 16.67 4.16
C PHE A 403 -47.45 17.17 2.79
N HIS A 404 -48.48 18.01 2.75
CA HIS A 404 -48.95 18.62 1.50
C HIS A 404 -47.87 19.49 0.84
N GLU A 405 -47.19 20.34 1.62
CA GLU A 405 -46.09 21.15 1.11
C GLU A 405 -44.96 20.27 0.60
N PHE A 406 -44.62 19.19 1.29
CA PHE A 406 -43.65 18.21 0.80
C PHE A 406 -44.04 17.63 -0.56
N VAL A 407 -45.29 17.17 -0.73
CA VAL A 407 -45.78 16.63 -2.01
C VAL A 407 -45.69 17.68 -3.13
N ILE A 408 -46.07 18.93 -2.83
CA ILE A 408 -46.00 20.03 -3.81
C ILE A 408 -44.55 20.33 -4.17
N TYR A 409 -43.67 20.54 -3.19
CA TYR A 409 -42.27 20.86 -3.41
C TYR A 409 -41.56 19.72 -4.16
N ARG A 410 -41.86 18.46 -3.82
CA ARG A 410 -41.31 17.30 -4.51
C ARG A 410 -41.67 17.29 -6.00
N ASN A 411 -42.91 17.64 -6.33
CA ASN A 411 -43.36 17.71 -7.72
C ASN A 411 -42.78 18.93 -8.46
N VAL A 412 -42.66 20.07 -7.80
CA VAL A 412 -42.12 21.33 -8.36
C VAL A 412 -40.62 21.24 -8.60
N LEU A 413 -39.85 20.72 -7.64
CA LEU A 413 -38.41 20.47 -7.76
C LEU A 413 -38.11 19.26 -8.65
N LYS A 414 -39.15 18.52 -9.04
CA LYS A 414 -39.13 17.23 -9.75
C LYS A 414 -38.48 16.11 -8.93
N PRO A 415 -39.14 14.95 -8.76
CA PRO A 415 -38.63 13.85 -7.94
C PRO A 415 -37.22 13.39 -8.29
N GLU A 416 -36.83 13.48 -9.57
CA GLU A 416 -35.53 13.02 -10.06
C GLU A 416 -34.32 13.84 -9.55
N PHE A 417 -34.53 15.04 -9.02
CA PHE A 417 -33.46 15.88 -8.44
C PHE A 417 -33.31 15.67 -6.92
N ILE A 418 -34.31 15.04 -6.30
CA ILE A 418 -34.38 14.78 -4.86
C ILE A 418 -33.85 13.37 -4.61
N LYS A 419 -32.54 13.27 -4.33
CA LYS A 419 -31.89 11.99 -3.99
C LYS A 419 -32.39 11.40 -2.67
N LYS A 420 -32.74 12.26 -1.72
CA LYS A 420 -33.18 11.91 -0.35
C LYS A 420 -34.45 12.68 0.00
N PRO A 421 -35.63 12.05 -0.08
CA PRO A 421 -36.90 12.67 0.29
C PRO A 421 -36.91 13.21 1.73
N GLU A 422 -36.13 12.61 2.62
CA GLU A 422 -35.98 12.96 4.04
C GLU A 422 -35.47 14.39 4.22
N GLU A 423 -34.47 14.79 3.42
CA GLU A 423 -33.88 16.13 3.49
C GLU A 423 -34.89 17.20 3.07
N LEU A 424 -35.69 16.92 2.02
CA LEU A 424 -36.77 17.81 1.61
C LEU A 424 -37.88 17.86 2.67
N PHE A 425 -38.29 16.74 3.22
CA PHE A 425 -39.34 16.73 4.25
C PHE A 425 -38.85 17.44 5.53
N ALA A 426 -37.58 17.31 5.90
CA ALA A 426 -36.96 18.03 7.02
C ALA A 426 -36.94 19.55 6.82
N ILE A 427 -36.55 20.04 5.65
CA ILE A 427 -36.55 21.49 5.40
C ILE A 427 -37.98 22.05 5.32
N ILE A 428 -38.96 21.28 4.83
CA ILE A 428 -40.37 21.67 4.83
C ILE A 428 -40.93 21.66 6.25
N THR A 429 -40.51 20.70 7.08
CA THR A 429 -40.84 20.70 8.51
C THR A 429 -40.27 21.95 9.17
N TYR A 430 -39.00 22.29 8.93
CA TYR A 430 -38.38 23.51 9.43
C TYR A 430 -39.12 24.77 8.98
N LYS A 431 -39.50 24.86 7.70
CA LYS A 431 -40.32 25.96 7.14
C LYS A 431 -41.64 26.14 7.89
N ASN A 432 -42.28 25.05 8.28
CA ASN A 432 -43.58 25.08 8.97
C ASN A 432 -43.44 25.41 10.47
N VAL A 433 -42.32 25.04 11.09
CA VAL A 433 -42.04 25.28 12.50
C VAL A 433 -41.44 26.68 12.75
N ASP A 434 -40.51 27.14 11.90
CA ASP A 434 -39.90 28.47 11.93
C ASP A 434 -39.97 29.16 10.53
N PRO A 435 -41.16 29.64 10.12
CA PRO A 435 -41.34 30.26 8.81
C PRO A 435 -40.60 31.58 8.65
N GLU A 436 -40.32 32.30 9.74
CA GLU A 436 -39.59 33.58 9.68
C GLU A 436 -38.13 33.34 9.32
N ASP A 437 -37.46 32.41 10.01
CA ASP A 437 -36.06 32.09 9.73
C ASP A 437 -35.90 31.41 8.37
N PHE A 438 -36.81 30.50 7.99
CA PHE A 438 -36.81 29.88 6.67
C PHE A 438 -36.90 30.92 5.54
N ASN A 439 -37.74 31.96 5.67
CA ASN A 439 -37.85 32.99 4.64
C ASN A 439 -36.55 33.79 4.45
N LYS A 440 -35.75 33.96 5.51
CA LYS A 440 -34.44 34.63 5.45
C LYS A 440 -33.42 33.83 4.65
N LEU A 441 -33.54 32.49 4.59
CA LEU A 441 -32.65 31.62 3.80
C LEU A 441 -32.59 32.03 2.33
N ASN A 442 -33.71 32.48 1.74
CA ASN A 442 -33.78 32.94 0.35
C ASN A 442 -32.86 34.13 0.07
N ASN A 443 -32.55 34.92 1.10
CA ASN A 443 -31.67 36.09 1.02
C ASN A 443 -30.28 35.82 1.58
N ASN A 444 -29.89 34.54 1.77
CA ASN A 444 -28.65 34.15 2.43
C ASN A 444 -28.48 34.78 3.82
N ASP A 445 -29.56 34.79 4.60
CA ASP A 445 -29.61 35.36 5.95
C ASP A 445 -30.42 34.43 6.88
N GLY A 446 -30.41 34.72 8.18
CA GLY A 446 -31.10 33.94 9.20
C GLY A 446 -30.17 33.07 10.04
N LYS A 447 -30.71 32.55 11.14
CA LYS A 447 -29.99 31.72 12.12
C LYS A 447 -29.53 30.42 11.47
N LEU A 448 -30.39 29.74 10.71
CA LEU A 448 -30.01 28.51 10.02
C LEU A 448 -28.95 28.75 8.93
N TYR A 449 -29.08 29.84 8.17
CA TYR A 449 -28.04 30.22 7.21
C TYR A 449 -26.69 30.43 7.91
N ASN A 450 -26.66 31.21 8.99
CA ASN A 450 -25.44 31.48 9.76
C ASN A 450 -24.83 30.22 10.38
N LEU A 451 -25.67 29.26 10.82
CA LEU A 451 -25.20 27.98 11.32
C LEU A 451 -24.45 27.20 10.23
N ILE A 452 -25.02 27.15 9.02
CA ILE A 452 -24.49 26.41 7.87
C ILE A 452 -23.28 27.11 7.25
N SER A 453 -23.35 28.42 7.01
CA SER A 453 -22.33 29.20 6.30
C SER A 453 -21.03 29.34 7.10
N ASN A 454 -21.09 29.29 8.44
CA ASN A 454 -19.93 29.31 9.32
C ASN A 454 -19.13 28.00 9.34
N LYS A 455 -19.49 26.98 8.53
CA LYS A 455 -18.72 25.72 8.39
C LYS A 455 -17.21 25.94 8.24
N LYS A 456 -16.79 26.87 7.37
CA LYS A 456 -15.36 27.19 7.16
C LYS A 456 -14.67 27.60 8.47
N LYS A 457 -15.37 28.36 9.32
CA LYS A 457 -14.88 28.80 10.62
C LYS A 457 -14.77 27.65 11.61
N TYR A 458 -15.71 26.69 11.58
CA TYR A 458 -15.66 25.49 12.43
C TYR A 458 -14.47 24.60 12.04
N ILE A 459 -14.34 24.29 10.74
CA ILE A 459 -13.22 23.51 10.17
C ILE A 459 -11.88 24.13 10.56
N LYS A 460 -11.74 25.46 10.42
CA LYS A 460 -10.50 26.17 10.74
C LYS A 460 -10.02 25.88 12.17
N LYS A 461 -10.93 25.85 13.14
CA LYS A 461 -10.60 25.58 14.55
C LYS A 461 -10.02 24.17 14.73
N PHE A 462 -10.58 23.16 14.07
CA PHE A 462 -10.05 21.79 14.13
C PHE A 462 -8.70 21.65 13.43
N VAL A 463 -8.52 22.34 12.30
CA VAL A 463 -7.22 22.38 11.60
C VAL A 463 -6.16 23.04 12.47
N GLU A 464 -6.48 24.16 13.12
CA GLU A 464 -5.59 24.83 14.09
C GLU A 464 -5.18 23.88 15.24
N ASP A 465 -6.10 23.06 15.76
CA ASP A 465 -5.78 22.06 16.80
C ASP A 465 -4.84 20.95 16.29
N VAL A 466 -4.96 20.54 15.02
CA VAL A 466 -4.04 19.58 14.40
C VAL A 466 -2.68 20.21 14.12
N ASP A 467 -2.64 21.44 13.63
CA ASP A 467 -1.40 22.19 13.40
C ASP A 467 -0.60 22.35 14.70
N ILE A 468 -1.26 22.63 15.83
CA ILE A 468 -0.61 22.68 17.15
C ILE A 468 0.07 21.34 17.48
N LYS A 469 -0.57 20.20 17.18
CA LYS A 469 0.02 18.88 17.41
C LYS A 469 1.22 18.63 16.48
N ILE A 470 1.12 19.00 15.21
CA ILE A 470 2.23 18.89 14.25
C ILE A 470 3.43 19.71 14.75
N ILE A 471 3.22 20.97 15.13
CA ILE A 471 4.27 21.84 15.68
C ILE A 471 4.93 21.21 16.93
N GLN A 472 4.14 20.56 17.80
CA GLN A 472 4.68 19.85 18.97
C GLN A 472 5.55 18.66 18.58
N LEU A 473 5.13 17.85 17.60
CA LEU A 473 5.90 16.70 17.11
C LEU A 473 7.17 17.15 16.37
N GLU A 474 7.08 18.18 15.53
CA GLU A 474 8.25 18.78 14.86
C GLU A 474 9.27 19.32 15.89
N LYS A 475 8.79 19.94 16.97
CA LYS A 475 9.65 20.36 18.08
C LYS A 475 10.32 19.17 18.77
N GLN A 476 9.62 18.06 18.96
CA GLN A 476 10.21 16.83 19.51
C GLN A 476 11.28 16.27 18.57
N ILE A 477 11.02 16.19 17.27
CA ILE A 477 12.00 15.76 16.27
C ILE A 477 13.23 16.65 16.33
N LYS A 478 13.04 17.97 16.35
CA LYS A 478 14.13 18.96 16.45
C LYS A 478 14.97 18.78 17.72
N ASN A 479 14.34 18.50 18.86
CA ASN A 479 15.06 18.26 20.11
C ASN A 479 15.87 16.95 20.05
N ILE A 480 15.31 15.89 19.48
CA ILE A 480 16.01 14.62 19.27
C ILE A 480 17.20 14.83 18.32
N THR A 481 16.99 15.42 17.14
CA THR A 481 18.06 15.58 16.14
C THR A 481 19.20 16.46 16.64
N ASN A 482 18.90 17.55 17.35
CA ASN A 482 19.90 18.49 17.90
C ASN A 482 20.72 17.93 19.09
N GLU A 483 20.36 16.79 19.67
CA GLU A 483 21.20 16.15 20.70
C GLU A 483 22.45 15.56 20.03
N ASN A 484 23.60 16.23 20.13
CA ASN A 484 24.83 15.83 19.44
C ASN A 484 25.48 14.57 20.03
N ILE A 485 25.19 14.25 21.29
CA ILE A 485 25.76 13.07 21.94
C ILE A 485 24.94 11.85 21.50
N SER A 486 25.59 10.83 20.95
CA SER A 486 24.93 9.62 20.45
C SER A 486 25.03 8.44 21.42
N ASP A 487 25.76 8.53 22.52
CA ASP A 487 25.95 7.42 23.46
C ASP A 487 25.70 7.86 24.91
N ILE A 488 24.98 7.05 25.68
CA ILE A 488 24.60 7.37 27.07
C ILE A 488 25.84 7.43 27.98
N LYS A 489 26.86 6.59 27.75
CA LYS A 489 28.12 6.64 28.51
C LYS A 489 28.88 7.93 28.20
N ASP A 490 28.85 8.42 26.96
CA ASP A 490 29.43 9.72 26.62
C ASP A 490 28.67 10.88 27.25
N LEU A 491 27.34 10.79 27.34
CA LEU A 491 26.54 11.74 28.12
C LEU A 491 26.95 11.69 29.59
N ARG A 492 27.10 10.51 30.19
CA ARG A 492 27.57 10.38 31.58
C ARG A 492 28.97 10.95 31.78
N ARG A 493 29.91 10.74 30.85
CA ARG A 493 31.25 11.33 30.90
C ARG A 493 31.19 12.86 31.00
N LEU A 494 30.29 13.49 30.25
CA LEU A 494 30.07 14.95 30.30
C LEU A 494 29.65 15.40 31.71
N TYR A 495 28.66 14.74 32.31
CA TYR A 495 28.14 15.08 33.64
C TYR A 495 29.16 14.76 34.75
N ILE A 496 29.86 13.61 34.67
CA ILE A 496 30.93 13.26 35.60
C ILE A 496 32.07 14.28 35.49
N SER A 497 32.48 14.66 34.29
CA SER A 497 33.51 15.68 34.07
C SER A 497 33.15 16.98 34.75
N GLN A 498 31.90 17.46 34.59
CA GLN A 498 31.43 18.68 35.25
C GLN A 498 31.46 18.55 36.79
N ILE A 499 31.04 17.42 37.34
CA ILE A 499 31.13 17.15 38.79
C ILE A 499 32.59 17.19 39.25
N LEU A 500 33.51 16.61 38.49
CA LEU A 500 34.94 16.60 38.81
C LEU A 500 35.57 18.00 38.76
N THR A 501 35.07 18.94 37.94
CA THR A 501 35.57 20.32 37.94
C THR A 501 35.33 21.06 39.27
N LYS A 502 34.37 20.60 40.08
CA LYS A 502 34.10 21.15 41.42
C LYS A 502 35.15 20.72 42.45
N LEU A 503 36.05 19.81 42.11
CA LEU A 503 37.16 19.40 42.97
C LEU A 503 38.30 20.43 42.87
N THR A 504 38.70 20.97 44.01
CA THR A 504 39.62 22.12 44.08
C THR A 504 41.11 21.77 44.02
N ASN A 505 41.48 20.48 43.96
CA ASN A 505 42.88 20.02 44.06
C ASN A 505 43.26 19.01 42.96
N ILE A 506 44.44 19.21 42.35
CA ILE A 506 44.98 18.42 41.21
C ILE A 506 45.47 17.01 41.62
N SER A 507 45.59 16.71 42.92
CA SER A 507 46.20 15.47 43.46
C SER A 507 45.17 14.37 43.81
N ILE A 508 44.38 13.93 42.83
CA ILE A 508 43.40 12.85 42.99
C ILE A 508 44.00 11.55 42.44
N TYR A 509 44.03 10.48 43.24
CA TYR A 509 44.68 9.22 42.81
C TYR A 509 43.72 8.06 42.55
N ASN A 510 42.45 8.11 42.99
CA ASN A 510 41.58 6.93 42.84
C ASN A 510 40.07 7.27 42.84
N ILE A 511 39.56 7.70 41.69
CA ILE A 511 38.12 7.70 41.37
C ILE A 511 37.92 6.65 40.28
N ASN A 512 37.05 5.67 40.51
CA ASN A 512 36.73 4.66 39.49
C ASN A 512 35.79 5.26 38.43
N ILE A 513 36.34 6.07 37.52
CA ILE A 513 35.56 6.72 36.46
C ILE A 513 34.87 5.68 35.58
N ILE A 514 35.51 4.54 35.33
CA ILE A 514 34.94 3.47 34.50
C ILE A 514 33.70 2.87 35.17
N GLY A 515 33.74 2.62 36.48
CA GLY A 515 32.58 2.15 37.25
C GLY A 515 31.42 3.15 37.26
N LEU A 516 31.72 4.44 37.39
CA LEU A 516 30.72 5.52 37.39
C LEU A 516 29.99 5.71 36.04
N LEU A 517 30.49 5.12 34.95
CA LEU A 517 29.79 5.13 33.66
C LEU A 517 28.71 4.05 33.56
N GLU A 518 28.70 3.08 34.47
CA GLU A 518 27.69 2.02 34.52
C GLU A 518 26.42 2.50 35.23
N ASP A 519 25.25 2.01 34.77
CA ASP A 519 23.92 2.49 35.18
C ASP A 519 23.75 2.56 36.71
N LYS A 520 24.16 1.50 37.40
CA LYS A 520 23.96 1.36 38.85
C LYS A 520 24.74 2.40 39.65
N GLU A 521 26.00 2.63 39.31
CA GLU A 521 26.84 3.58 40.04
C GLU A 521 26.50 5.03 39.67
N PHE A 522 26.17 5.31 38.40
CA PHE A 522 25.74 6.64 37.99
C PHE A 522 24.39 7.03 38.60
N ASN A 523 23.42 6.11 38.66
CA ASN A 523 22.14 6.38 39.33
C ASN A 523 22.32 6.61 40.84
N SER A 524 23.21 5.85 41.48
CA SER A 524 23.58 6.08 42.88
C SER A 524 24.22 7.46 43.10
N LEU A 525 24.96 7.98 42.10
CA LEU A 525 25.55 9.32 42.11
C LEU A 525 24.48 10.43 42.01
N ILE A 526 23.44 10.21 41.20
CA ILE A 526 22.28 11.12 41.10
C ILE A 526 21.47 11.12 42.39
N GLU A 527 21.16 9.95 42.95
CA GLU A 527 20.28 9.81 44.12
C GLU A 527 20.93 10.30 45.42
N ASN A 528 22.20 9.97 45.62
CA ASN A 528 22.91 10.31 46.85
C ASN A 528 23.60 11.69 46.80
N GLU A 529 23.65 12.31 45.62
CA GLU A 529 24.28 13.60 45.31
C GLU A 529 25.67 13.79 45.93
N ASN A 530 26.43 12.70 46.00
CA ASN A 530 27.76 12.69 46.59
C ASN A 530 28.73 11.80 45.81
N LEU A 531 29.98 12.23 45.73
CA LEU A 531 31.06 11.50 45.08
C LEU A 531 32.19 11.26 46.08
N SER A 532 32.44 9.99 46.41
CA SER A 532 33.56 9.61 47.28
C SER A 532 34.87 9.55 46.48
N TYR A 533 35.92 10.17 47.00
CA TYR A 533 37.24 10.19 46.37
C TYR A 533 38.37 10.12 47.40
N LYS A 534 39.50 9.54 46.99
CA LYS A 534 40.72 9.44 47.80
C LYS A 534 41.71 10.53 47.41
N TYR A 535 42.08 11.35 48.40
CA TYR A 535 43.08 12.41 48.27
C TYR A 535 44.40 11.99 48.92
N LEU A 536 45.52 12.32 48.27
CA LEU A 536 46.86 12.08 48.81
C LEU A 536 47.43 13.41 49.34
N GLY A 537 47.41 13.58 50.66
CA GLY A 537 48.20 14.59 51.35
C GLY A 537 49.55 14.02 51.76
N TYR A 538 50.50 14.89 52.11
CA TYR A 538 51.93 14.60 52.31
C TYR A 538 52.31 13.42 53.24
N ASP A 539 51.37 12.75 53.93
CA ASP A 539 51.62 11.46 54.61
C ASP A 539 50.36 10.61 54.94
N LEU A 540 49.15 10.93 54.44
CA LEU A 540 47.92 10.18 54.79
C LEU A 540 46.93 10.06 53.61
N ARG A 541 46.44 8.84 53.37
CA ARG A 541 45.28 8.57 52.48
C ARG A 541 44.00 8.86 53.26
N VAL A 542 43.25 9.88 52.84
CA VAL A 542 41.98 10.26 53.49
C VAL A 542 40.83 10.09 52.50
N ASP A 543 39.79 9.36 52.91
CA ASP A 543 38.53 9.28 52.19
C ASP A 543 37.75 10.59 52.38
N ARG A 544 37.39 11.24 51.28
CA ARG A 544 36.56 12.45 51.28
C ARG A 544 35.35 12.25 50.38
N ALA A 545 34.28 12.97 50.67
CA ALA A 545 33.09 13.01 49.84
C ALA A 545 32.85 14.43 49.35
N LEU A 546 32.74 14.61 48.03
CA LEU A 546 32.22 15.82 47.42
C LEU A 546 30.69 15.75 47.48
N ARG A 547 30.05 16.74 48.09
CA ARG A 547 28.59 16.90 48.03
C ARG A 547 28.25 17.97 47.00
N PHE A 548 27.26 17.71 46.17
CA PHE A 548 26.74 18.64 45.17
C PHE A 548 25.21 18.51 45.13
N LYS A 549 24.54 19.30 44.30
CA LYS A 549 23.16 19.02 43.90
C LYS A 549 23.15 18.66 42.42
N PHE A 550 22.55 17.54 42.06
CA PHE A 550 22.59 17.08 40.68
C PHE A 550 21.83 18.04 39.75
N SER A 551 20.76 18.68 40.23
CA SER A 551 20.03 19.72 39.48
C SER A 551 20.88 20.95 39.13
N GLU A 552 21.89 21.28 39.95
CA GLU A 552 22.82 22.39 39.65
C GLU A 552 23.80 21.96 38.54
N ILE A 553 24.30 20.72 38.63
CA ILE A 553 25.14 20.12 37.57
C ILE A 553 24.37 20.03 36.25
N GLU A 554 23.08 19.66 36.28
CA GLU A 554 22.22 19.63 35.10
C GLU A 554 22.16 20.97 34.40
N ASN A 555 21.88 22.05 35.14
CA ASN A 555 21.80 23.40 34.58
C ASN A 555 23.16 23.91 34.07
N GLU A 556 24.27 23.53 34.71
CA GLU A 556 25.61 23.89 34.25
C GLU A 556 26.02 23.16 32.96
N VAL A 557 25.57 21.93 32.78
CA VAL A 557 25.85 21.12 31.59
C VAL A 557 24.89 21.46 30.43
N ASN A 558 23.60 21.65 30.72
CA ASN A 558 22.59 22.02 29.74
C ASN A 558 21.44 22.79 30.41
N THR A 559 21.27 24.06 30.04
CA THR A 559 20.25 24.94 30.61
C THR A 559 18.82 24.65 30.11
N ASN A 560 18.67 23.88 29.04
CA ASN A 560 17.39 23.66 28.36
C ASN A 560 16.77 22.28 28.65
N PHE A 561 17.60 21.28 28.98
CA PHE A 561 17.15 19.89 29.15
C PHE A 561 17.87 19.19 30.30
N THR A 562 17.11 18.42 31.07
CA THR A 562 17.61 17.56 32.16
C THR A 562 18.41 16.37 31.61
N TYR A 563 19.22 15.73 32.46
CA TYR A 563 19.94 14.52 32.09
C TYR A 563 18.99 13.44 31.58
N LYS A 564 17.84 13.25 32.24
CA LYS A 564 16.84 12.24 31.89
C LYS A 564 16.19 12.50 30.51
N GLU A 565 15.87 13.75 30.20
CA GLU A 565 15.32 14.12 28.88
C GLU A 565 16.34 13.88 27.78
N ARG A 566 17.61 14.19 28.02
CA ARG A 566 18.69 13.95 27.06
C ARG A 566 18.97 12.47 26.84
N VAL A 567 18.92 11.64 27.89
CA VAL A 567 18.96 10.17 27.76
C VAL A 567 17.82 9.68 26.85
N ASN A 568 16.59 10.16 27.09
CA ASN A 568 15.45 9.79 26.24
C ASN A 568 15.64 10.21 24.77
N PHE A 569 16.26 11.37 24.49
CA PHE A 569 16.58 11.78 23.12
C PHE A 569 17.57 10.83 22.44
N ILE A 570 18.61 10.40 23.15
CA ILE A 570 19.61 9.46 22.66
C ILE A 570 18.96 8.10 22.34
N GLU A 571 18.19 7.54 23.28
CA GLU A 571 17.47 6.28 23.08
C GLU A 571 16.47 6.37 21.91
N SER A 572 15.81 7.51 21.75
CA SER A 572 14.87 7.77 20.65
C SER A 572 15.55 7.74 19.27
N LYS A 573 16.85 8.06 19.16
CA LYS A 573 17.60 7.93 17.90
C LYS A 573 17.84 6.47 17.51
N PHE A 574 18.07 5.58 18.49
CA PHE A 574 18.31 4.16 18.23
C PHE A 574 17.04 3.36 17.96
N ASN A 575 15.89 3.82 18.48
CA ASN A 575 14.61 3.12 18.34
C ASN A 575 13.75 3.60 17.15
N ASN A 576 14.34 4.27 16.15
CA ASN A 576 13.65 4.84 14.99
C ASN A 576 12.45 5.76 15.34
N ARG A 577 12.47 6.41 16.52
CA ARG A 577 11.35 7.23 16.98
C ARG A 577 11.11 8.44 16.06
N VAL A 578 12.16 8.99 15.46
CA VAL A 578 12.06 10.10 14.49
C VAL A 578 11.26 9.68 13.26
N GLU A 579 11.49 8.47 12.73
CA GLU A 579 10.72 7.95 11.59
C GLU A 579 9.25 7.70 11.98
N LEU A 580 8.99 7.19 13.18
CA LEU A 580 7.63 7.03 13.71
C LEU A 580 6.92 8.38 13.89
N LEU A 581 7.63 9.41 14.38
CA LEU A 581 7.10 10.77 14.51
C LEU A 581 6.79 11.39 13.15
N HIS A 582 7.62 11.17 12.12
CA HIS A 582 7.32 11.58 10.75
C HIS A 582 6.07 10.88 10.20
N LYS A 583 5.90 9.58 10.42
CA LYS A 583 4.66 8.85 10.07
C LYS A 583 3.43 9.35 10.84
N GLU A 584 3.60 9.77 12.10
CA GLU A 584 2.52 10.42 12.86
C GLU A 584 2.15 11.79 12.29
N ILE A 585 3.13 12.59 11.86
CA ILE A 585 2.90 13.88 11.18
C ILE A 585 2.18 13.67 9.86
N GLU A 586 2.60 12.69 9.06
CA GLU A 586 1.95 12.32 7.79
C GLU A 586 0.46 11.97 8.01
N LYS A 587 0.17 11.13 9.02
CA LYS A 587 -1.22 10.82 9.41
C LYS A 587 -2.01 12.06 9.87
N LEU A 588 -1.37 13.03 10.52
CA LEU A 588 -2.01 14.27 10.94
C LEU A 588 -2.26 15.21 9.76
N GLU A 589 -1.38 15.26 8.77
CA GLU A 589 -1.60 15.99 7.51
C GLU A 589 -2.72 15.37 6.69
N ASP A 590 -2.78 14.04 6.59
CA ASP A 590 -3.93 13.33 6.00
C ASP A 590 -5.23 13.67 6.73
N LYS A 591 -5.19 13.71 8.07
CA LYS A 591 -6.33 14.10 8.89
C LYS A 591 -6.75 15.55 8.65
N LYS A 592 -5.82 16.48 8.36
CA LYS A 592 -6.19 17.86 7.97
C LYS A 592 -6.93 17.89 6.64
N ILE A 593 -6.49 17.11 5.66
CA ILE A 593 -7.18 16.96 4.37
C ILE A 593 -8.59 16.39 4.61
N GLU A 594 -8.72 15.39 5.48
CA GLU A 594 -10.02 14.82 5.88
C GLU A 594 -10.92 15.88 6.52
N ILE A 595 -10.43 16.62 7.53
CA ILE A 595 -11.17 17.67 8.24
C ILE A 595 -11.63 18.78 7.29
N HIS A 596 -10.80 19.17 6.32
CA HIS A 596 -11.18 20.14 5.29
C HIS A 596 -12.37 19.68 4.44
N ASN A 597 -12.61 18.36 4.38
CA ASN A 597 -13.67 17.75 3.61
C ASN A 597 -14.90 17.35 4.42
N TRP A 598 -14.88 17.49 5.75
CA TRP A 598 -16.02 17.16 6.60
C TRP A 598 -17.30 17.89 6.20
N ASP A 599 -18.44 17.20 6.26
CA ASP A 599 -19.78 17.80 6.22
C ASP A 599 -20.20 18.37 7.59
N LEU A 600 -21.32 19.10 7.65
CA LEU A 600 -21.83 19.67 8.90
C LEU A 600 -22.14 18.60 9.95
N LYS A 601 -22.61 17.41 9.52
CA LYS A 601 -22.88 16.29 10.41
C LYS A 601 -21.59 15.83 11.10
N GLN A 602 -20.51 15.67 10.35
CA GLN A 602 -19.18 15.29 10.87
C GLN A 602 -18.60 16.39 11.78
N VAL A 603 -18.72 17.66 11.37
CA VAL A 603 -18.31 18.79 12.21
C VAL A 603 -19.00 18.74 13.57
N PHE A 604 -20.33 18.60 13.61
CA PHE A 604 -21.10 18.60 14.86
C PHE A 604 -21.13 17.24 15.60
N LYS A 605 -20.48 16.20 15.07
CA LYS A 605 -20.12 15.01 15.86
C LYS A 605 -18.94 15.27 16.80
N GLU A 606 -18.03 16.16 16.40
CA GLU A 606 -16.79 16.43 17.12
C GLU A 606 -16.90 17.63 18.10
N VAL A 607 -17.95 18.45 17.98
CA VAL A 607 -18.23 19.56 18.90
C VAL A 607 -19.67 19.55 19.41
N ASP A 608 -19.87 20.03 20.63
CA ASP A 608 -21.21 20.18 21.20
C ASP A 608 -22.00 21.27 20.46
N ILE A 609 -22.96 20.83 19.64
CA ILE A 609 -23.87 21.65 18.85
C ILE A 609 -24.71 22.60 19.71
N ASN A 610 -24.94 22.31 21.01
CA ASN A 610 -25.76 23.15 21.89
C ASN A 610 -25.22 24.57 22.03
N HIS A 611 -23.91 24.77 21.89
CA HIS A 611 -23.30 26.10 21.90
C HIS A 611 -23.75 26.97 20.71
N TYR A 612 -24.12 26.35 19.60
CA TYR A 612 -24.47 26.99 18.34
C TYR A 612 -25.99 27.11 18.12
N LEU A 613 -26.80 26.42 18.92
CA LEU A 613 -28.26 26.41 18.80
C LEU A 613 -28.98 27.31 19.82
N LYS A 614 -28.27 28.08 20.64
CA LYS A 614 -28.87 28.86 21.75
C LYS A 614 -29.97 29.83 21.31
N ASP A 615 -29.88 30.34 20.09
CA ASP A 615 -30.77 31.38 19.59
C ASP A 615 -32.01 30.84 18.86
N PHE A 616 -32.18 29.52 18.69
CA PHE A 616 -33.36 28.95 18.02
C PHE A 616 -34.53 28.78 19.00
N SER A 617 -35.76 28.87 18.47
CA SER A 617 -37.01 28.75 19.24
C SER A 617 -37.32 27.28 19.59
N ASN A 618 -37.00 26.34 18.70
CA ASN A 618 -37.12 24.89 18.91
C ASN A 618 -35.77 24.18 18.69
N ASN A 619 -34.94 24.19 19.75
CA ASN A 619 -33.57 23.67 19.72
C ASN A 619 -33.51 22.15 19.54
N GLY A 620 -34.53 21.41 19.99
CA GLY A 620 -34.56 19.94 19.94
C GLY A 620 -34.68 19.41 18.53
N LEU A 621 -35.65 19.93 17.76
CA LEU A 621 -35.87 19.51 16.37
C LEU A 621 -34.65 19.84 15.50
N LEU A 622 -34.21 21.09 15.52
CA LEU A 622 -33.10 21.51 14.66
C LEU A 622 -31.80 20.78 15.01
N ARG A 623 -31.56 20.52 16.31
CA ARG A 623 -30.43 19.69 16.76
C ARG A 623 -30.46 18.32 16.10
N ASN A 624 -31.60 17.65 16.10
CA ASN A 624 -31.73 16.33 15.50
C ASN A 624 -31.54 16.38 13.98
N LEU A 625 -32.18 17.35 13.30
CA LEU A 625 -32.09 17.49 11.85
C LEU A 625 -30.64 17.73 11.35
N VAL A 626 -29.82 18.49 12.10
CA VAL A 626 -28.42 18.75 11.74
C VAL A 626 -27.51 17.58 12.11
N LEU A 627 -27.66 17.00 13.30
CA LEU A 627 -26.82 15.87 13.74
C LEU A 627 -27.06 14.60 12.91
N GLU A 628 -28.30 14.39 12.45
CA GLU A 628 -28.60 13.29 11.54
C GLU A 628 -28.34 13.60 10.07
N GLY A 629 -28.06 14.86 9.74
CA GLY A 629 -27.70 15.31 8.39
C GLY A 629 -28.90 15.48 7.46
N TYR A 630 -30.12 15.53 8.00
CA TYR A 630 -31.35 15.84 7.26
C TYR A 630 -31.39 17.29 6.80
N ILE A 631 -30.80 18.21 7.57
CA ILE A 631 -30.47 19.57 7.11
C ILE A 631 -28.95 19.70 7.03
N ASN A 632 -28.47 20.05 5.85
CA ASN A 632 -27.05 20.13 5.52
C ASN A 632 -26.75 21.31 4.59
N GLU A 633 -25.53 21.39 4.08
CA GLU A 633 -25.02 22.48 3.23
C GLU A 633 -25.77 22.62 1.90
N ASN A 634 -26.50 21.58 1.49
CA ASN A 634 -27.26 21.56 0.24
C ASN A 634 -28.70 22.08 0.42
N TYR A 635 -29.04 22.76 1.52
CA TYR A 635 -30.39 23.30 1.77
C TYR A 635 -30.94 24.15 0.61
N ASN A 636 -30.05 24.83 -0.14
CA ASN A 636 -30.39 25.63 -1.32
C ASN A 636 -31.09 24.83 -2.42
N ASP A 637 -30.77 23.54 -2.57
CA ASP A 637 -31.38 22.66 -3.58
C ASP A 637 -32.88 22.43 -3.32
N TYR A 638 -33.33 22.64 -2.08
CA TYR A 638 -34.70 22.41 -1.66
C TYR A 638 -35.54 23.68 -1.57
N ILE A 639 -34.91 24.86 -1.73
CA ILE A 639 -35.58 26.17 -1.70
C ILE A 639 -35.50 26.93 -3.02
N SER A 640 -34.66 26.47 -3.97
CA SER A 640 -34.47 27.11 -5.28
C SER A 640 -34.86 26.20 -6.43
N LEU A 641 -35.43 26.77 -7.50
CA LEU A 641 -35.76 26.04 -8.72
C LEU A 641 -34.51 25.90 -9.59
N PHE A 642 -34.22 24.67 -10.02
CA PHE A 642 -33.17 24.44 -11.00
C PHE A 642 -33.62 24.94 -12.39
N HIS A 643 -32.99 26.01 -12.86
CA HIS A 643 -33.13 26.50 -14.23
C HIS A 643 -31.96 25.97 -15.07
N GLY A 644 -32.22 24.94 -15.89
CA GLY A 644 -31.20 24.25 -16.71
C GLY A 644 -30.65 25.05 -17.89
N ILE A 645 -30.43 26.35 -17.72
CA ILE A 645 -29.87 27.26 -18.75
C ILE A 645 -28.34 27.26 -18.68
N SER A 646 -27.76 27.27 -17.48
CA SER A 646 -26.29 27.36 -17.27
C SER A 646 -25.62 25.98 -17.14
N LEU A 647 -26.32 25.03 -16.52
CA LEU A 647 -25.86 23.66 -16.30
C LEU A 647 -26.98 22.70 -16.72
N THR A 648 -26.65 21.48 -17.16
CA THR A 648 -27.66 20.42 -17.24
C THR A 648 -27.92 19.81 -15.88
N LYS A 649 -28.97 18.97 -15.81
CA LYS A 649 -29.27 18.17 -14.63
C LYS A 649 -28.06 17.34 -14.20
N GLU A 650 -27.40 16.73 -15.17
CA GLU A 650 -26.26 15.87 -14.95
C GLU A 650 -25.09 16.67 -14.37
N ASP A 651 -24.76 17.83 -14.96
CA ASP A 651 -23.72 18.74 -14.47
C ASP A 651 -23.97 19.20 -13.04
N LYS A 652 -25.23 19.55 -12.71
CA LYS A 652 -25.61 20.00 -11.37
C LYS A 652 -25.49 18.91 -10.32
N ILE A 653 -25.85 17.68 -10.67
CA ILE A 653 -25.69 16.52 -9.79
C ILE A 653 -24.20 16.24 -9.53
N PHE A 654 -23.35 16.36 -10.54
CA PHE A 654 -21.91 16.23 -10.40
C PHE A 654 -21.32 17.33 -9.51
N GLU A 655 -21.68 18.60 -9.74
CA GLU A 655 -21.30 19.73 -8.89
C GLU A 655 -21.60 19.45 -7.42
N ARG A 656 -22.83 19.00 -7.12
CA ARG A 656 -23.27 18.67 -5.77
C ARG A 656 -22.46 17.53 -5.16
N ASN A 657 -22.24 16.47 -5.92
CA ASN A 657 -21.51 15.29 -5.48
C ASN A 657 -20.06 15.64 -5.10
N VAL A 658 -19.38 16.45 -5.94
CA VAL A 658 -18.04 16.98 -5.66
C VAL A 658 -18.01 17.82 -4.38
N LYS A 659 -19.00 18.71 -4.20
CA LYS A 659 -19.08 19.58 -3.00
C LYS A 659 -19.38 18.79 -1.73
N SER A 660 -20.20 17.74 -1.84
CA SER A 660 -20.68 16.91 -0.73
C SER A 660 -19.77 15.73 -0.39
N GLY A 661 -18.69 15.50 -1.15
CA GLY A 661 -17.80 14.36 -0.91
C GLY A 661 -18.41 13.01 -1.29
N ILE A 662 -19.38 12.99 -2.21
CA ILE A 662 -20.00 11.76 -2.73
C ILE A 662 -19.42 11.44 -4.09
N ASP A 663 -18.85 10.24 -4.23
CA ASP A 663 -18.25 9.80 -5.48
C ASP A 663 -19.26 9.59 -6.62
N THR A 664 -18.81 9.88 -7.84
CA THR A 664 -19.47 9.49 -9.10
C THR A 664 -18.63 8.46 -9.84
N TYR A 665 -19.27 7.75 -10.78
CA TYR A 665 -18.53 6.99 -11.79
C TYR A 665 -17.66 7.92 -12.63
N PHE A 666 -16.48 7.47 -13.04
CA PHE A 666 -15.52 8.30 -13.78
C PHE A 666 -16.05 8.74 -15.15
N ASN A 667 -16.89 7.92 -15.79
CA ASN A 667 -17.52 8.18 -17.08
C ASN A 667 -18.87 8.91 -16.98
N TYR A 668 -19.19 9.49 -15.82
CA TYR A 668 -20.41 10.27 -15.63
C TYR A 668 -20.46 11.44 -16.62
N LYS A 669 -21.54 11.52 -17.42
CA LYS A 669 -21.60 12.45 -18.55
C LYS A 669 -21.81 13.89 -18.12
N LEU A 670 -20.92 14.76 -18.59
CA LEU A 670 -20.98 16.21 -18.40
C LEU A 670 -21.14 16.92 -19.75
N THR A 671 -21.83 18.06 -19.74
CA THR A 671 -22.19 18.82 -20.94
C THR A 671 -21.69 20.26 -20.91
N HIS A 672 -22.06 21.05 -19.90
CA HIS A 672 -21.63 22.45 -19.75
C HIS A 672 -20.42 22.54 -18.80
N ILE A 673 -19.37 21.78 -19.14
CA ILE A 673 -18.18 21.57 -18.30
C ILE A 673 -17.44 22.90 -18.03
N GLU A 674 -17.30 23.77 -19.04
CA GLU A 674 -16.62 25.07 -18.88
C GLU A 674 -17.34 25.94 -17.83
N ASN A 675 -18.65 26.04 -17.94
CA ASN A 675 -19.46 26.79 -16.98
C ASN A 675 -19.37 26.19 -15.57
N LEU A 676 -19.37 24.85 -15.49
CA LEU A 676 -19.17 24.12 -14.24
C LEU A 676 -17.81 24.43 -13.58
N ILE A 677 -16.74 24.53 -14.36
CA ILE A 677 -15.40 24.88 -13.87
C ILE A 677 -15.36 26.36 -13.44
N ASP A 678 -15.75 27.27 -14.33
CA ASP A 678 -15.52 28.71 -14.15
C ASP A 678 -16.39 29.32 -13.05
N ASN A 679 -17.64 28.88 -12.94
CA ASN A 679 -18.64 29.56 -12.12
C ASN A 679 -19.12 28.73 -10.91
N HIS A 680 -18.80 27.43 -10.87
CA HIS A 680 -19.40 26.52 -9.89
C HIS A 680 -18.40 25.75 -9.04
N LEU A 681 -17.20 25.43 -9.54
CA LEU A 681 -16.17 24.67 -8.83
C LEU A 681 -14.92 25.52 -8.54
N GLU A 682 -14.75 25.90 -7.27
CA GLU A 682 -13.50 26.52 -6.78
C GLU A 682 -12.30 25.55 -6.88
N LEU A 683 -11.09 26.10 -7.06
CA LEU A 683 -9.85 25.33 -7.21
C LEU A 683 -9.62 24.25 -6.13
N LYS A 684 -10.04 24.52 -4.87
CA LYS A 684 -9.91 23.58 -3.75
C LYS A 684 -10.64 22.24 -3.95
N TYR A 685 -11.62 22.17 -4.85
CA TYR A 685 -12.35 20.93 -5.12
C TYR A 685 -11.60 19.99 -6.07
N PHE A 686 -10.61 20.51 -6.82
CA PHE A 686 -9.81 19.72 -7.77
C PHE A 686 -8.77 18.82 -7.08
N ASP A 687 -8.61 18.95 -5.76
CA ASP A 687 -7.79 18.07 -4.93
C ASP A 687 -8.62 16.94 -4.26
N ARG A 688 -9.92 16.80 -4.58
CA ARG A 688 -10.81 15.78 -3.99
C ARG A 688 -11.03 14.61 -4.93
N GLU A 689 -11.03 13.38 -4.40
CA GLU A 689 -11.33 12.15 -5.17
C GLU A 689 -12.66 12.18 -5.92
N THR A 690 -13.65 12.92 -5.41
CA THR A 690 -14.94 13.10 -6.07
C THR A 690 -14.89 13.88 -7.38
N ILE A 691 -13.82 14.66 -7.62
CA ILE A 691 -13.66 15.43 -8.87
C ILE A 691 -13.32 14.53 -10.07
N LEU A 692 -12.85 13.31 -9.81
CA LEU A 692 -12.33 12.42 -10.84
C LEU A 692 -13.44 12.06 -11.85
N ASN A 693 -13.34 12.65 -13.04
CA ASN A 693 -14.25 12.48 -14.15
C ASN A 693 -13.51 12.61 -15.49
N PHE A 694 -13.77 11.70 -16.43
CA PHE A 694 -13.07 11.66 -17.72
C PHE A 694 -13.41 12.86 -18.60
N ASP A 695 -14.69 13.20 -18.75
CA ASP A 695 -15.10 14.32 -19.61
C ASP A 695 -14.56 15.65 -19.06
N LEU A 696 -14.47 15.81 -17.74
CA LEU A 696 -13.83 16.94 -17.07
C LEU A 696 -12.32 16.99 -17.37
N LEU A 697 -11.61 15.88 -17.19
CA LEU A 697 -10.16 15.82 -17.42
C LEU A 697 -9.81 16.08 -18.89
N ASP A 698 -10.61 15.55 -19.83
CA ASP A 698 -10.47 15.79 -21.26
C ASP A 698 -10.55 17.29 -21.58
N LEU A 699 -11.55 17.99 -21.05
CA LEU A 699 -11.71 19.42 -21.31
C LEU A 699 -10.56 20.23 -20.72
N LEU A 700 -10.20 19.96 -19.46
CA LEU A 700 -9.09 20.64 -18.79
C LEU A 700 -7.76 20.41 -19.53
N GLY A 701 -7.54 19.20 -20.05
CA GLY A 701 -6.34 18.87 -20.84
C GLY A 701 -6.33 19.53 -22.22
N ASN A 702 -7.47 19.55 -22.92
CA ASN A 702 -7.60 20.22 -24.22
C ASN A 702 -7.42 21.75 -24.11
N LYS A 703 -7.71 22.32 -22.94
CA LYS A 703 -7.55 23.74 -22.60
C LYS A 703 -6.52 23.97 -21.48
N TYR A 704 -5.44 23.19 -21.48
CA TYR A 704 -4.47 23.20 -20.39
C TYR A 704 -3.84 24.59 -20.13
N ASP A 705 -3.61 25.39 -21.17
CA ASP A 705 -3.08 26.75 -21.01
C ASP A 705 -3.99 27.65 -20.15
N GLU A 706 -5.31 27.42 -20.19
CA GLU A 706 -6.32 28.16 -19.42
C GLU A 706 -6.54 27.54 -18.03
N TYR A 707 -6.52 26.21 -17.93
CA TYR A 707 -6.89 25.45 -16.73
C TYR A 707 -5.77 24.63 -16.08
N SER A 708 -4.51 25.00 -16.32
CA SER A 708 -3.32 24.27 -15.82
C SER A 708 -3.39 23.96 -14.33
N LYS A 709 -3.76 24.93 -13.47
CA LYS A 709 -3.86 24.71 -12.02
C LYS A 709 -4.87 23.63 -11.64
N GLN A 710 -6.05 23.65 -12.27
CA GLN A 710 -7.10 22.66 -12.05
C GLN A 710 -6.65 21.28 -12.52
N TYR A 711 -6.00 21.22 -13.69
CA TYR A 711 -5.46 19.97 -14.25
C TYR A 711 -4.36 19.38 -13.36
N ASP A 712 -3.37 20.19 -12.99
CA ASP A 712 -2.23 19.79 -12.15
C ASP A 712 -2.70 19.27 -10.79
N ASN A 713 -3.71 19.89 -10.19
CA ASN A 713 -4.31 19.43 -8.95
C ASN A 713 -4.92 18.02 -9.09
N ILE A 714 -5.62 17.73 -10.20
CA ILE A 714 -6.13 16.38 -10.48
C ILE A 714 -4.98 15.40 -10.69
N ILE A 715 -3.95 15.76 -11.48
CA ILE A 715 -2.81 14.87 -11.70
C ILE A 715 -2.08 14.58 -10.38
N LYS A 716 -1.88 15.60 -9.53
CA LYS A 716 -1.28 15.44 -8.19
C LYS A 716 -2.09 14.51 -7.31
N LEU A 717 -3.41 14.60 -7.36
CA LEU A 717 -4.32 13.69 -6.67
C LEU A 717 -4.17 12.25 -7.21
N LEU A 718 -4.01 12.08 -8.52
CA LEU A 718 -3.78 10.78 -9.14
C LEU A 718 -2.42 10.16 -8.75
N SER A 719 -1.41 10.98 -8.45
CA SER A 719 -0.09 10.58 -7.95
C SER A 719 -0.05 10.07 -6.50
N SER A 720 -1.20 9.86 -5.85
CA SER A 720 -1.29 9.49 -4.43
C SER A 720 -1.26 7.98 -4.13
N GLU A 721 -1.15 7.12 -5.16
CA GLU A 721 -1.12 5.65 -5.04
C GLU A 721 -2.39 5.02 -4.42
N LYS A 722 -3.45 5.81 -4.22
CA LYS A 722 -4.73 5.32 -3.71
C LYS A 722 -5.45 4.45 -4.74
N GLY A 723 -6.15 3.42 -4.29
CA GLY A 723 -6.85 2.46 -5.16
C GLY A 723 -7.77 3.12 -6.21
N ARG A 724 -8.53 4.15 -5.82
CA ARG A 724 -9.42 4.90 -6.73
C ARG A 724 -8.65 5.72 -7.79
N SER A 725 -7.50 6.30 -7.41
CA SER A 725 -6.63 7.01 -8.34
C SER A 725 -6.02 6.07 -9.38
N ILE A 726 -5.55 4.90 -8.93
CA ILE A 726 -5.01 3.85 -9.81
C ILE A 726 -6.09 3.32 -10.76
N GLU A 727 -7.29 3.06 -10.26
CA GLU A 727 -8.43 2.65 -11.06
C GLU A 727 -8.80 3.69 -12.13
N PHE A 728 -8.75 4.98 -11.77
CA PHE A 728 -9.00 6.08 -12.71
C PHE A 728 -7.96 6.10 -13.84
N ILE A 729 -6.66 6.02 -13.50
CA ILE A 729 -5.58 6.02 -14.51
C ILE A 729 -5.73 4.84 -15.47
N ASP A 730 -5.97 3.64 -14.92
CA ASP A 730 -6.15 2.41 -15.71
C ASP A 730 -7.32 2.54 -16.69
N GLN A 731 -8.50 2.93 -16.19
CA GLN A 731 -9.68 3.06 -17.04
C GLN A 731 -9.57 4.20 -18.07
N TYR A 732 -8.92 5.31 -17.71
CA TYR A 732 -8.71 6.43 -18.63
C TYR A 732 -7.77 6.06 -19.80
N ILE A 733 -6.73 5.25 -19.52
CA ILE A 733 -5.78 4.75 -20.53
C ILE A 733 -6.35 3.59 -21.37
N GLU A 734 -7.40 2.92 -20.90
CA GLU A 734 -8.09 1.88 -21.68
C GLU A 734 -8.94 2.44 -22.83
N ASP A 735 -9.41 3.70 -22.74
CA ASP A 735 -10.18 4.37 -23.79
C ASP A 735 -9.26 5.10 -24.79
N GLU A 736 -9.01 4.49 -25.95
CA GLU A 736 -8.12 5.02 -27.00
C GLU A 736 -8.57 6.37 -27.57
N ASN A 737 -9.81 6.81 -27.33
CA ASN A 737 -10.32 8.08 -27.84
C ASN A 737 -9.96 9.29 -26.96
N ARG A 738 -9.33 9.07 -25.80
CA ARG A 738 -9.00 10.12 -24.83
C ARG A 738 -7.69 10.84 -25.18
N PRO A 739 -7.53 12.12 -24.79
CA PRO A 739 -6.31 12.88 -25.04
C PRO A 739 -5.18 12.43 -24.10
N LEU A 740 -4.51 11.32 -24.46
CA LEU A 740 -3.47 10.71 -23.62
C LEU A 740 -2.14 11.49 -23.60
N LYS A 741 -1.84 12.30 -24.63
CA LYS A 741 -0.53 12.96 -24.76
C LYS A 741 -0.22 13.86 -23.56
N ILE A 742 -1.08 14.83 -23.30
CA ILE A 742 -0.88 15.80 -22.22
C ILE A 742 -1.00 15.14 -20.84
N PHE A 743 -1.91 14.16 -20.72
CA PHE A 743 -2.11 13.39 -19.51
C PHE A 743 -0.84 12.64 -19.09
N ILE A 744 -0.26 11.84 -19.99
CA ILE A 744 0.94 11.06 -19.69
C ILE A 744 2.14 11.99 -19.44
N GLN A 745 2.29 13.06 -20.23
CA GLN A 745 3.39 14.00 -20.06
C GLN A 745 3.40 14.62 -18.65
N ILE A 746 2.27 15.15 -18.19
CA ILE A 746 2.18 15.80 -16.87
C ILE A 746 2.23 14.75 -15.75
N LEU A 747 1.61 13.58 -15.94
CA LEU A 747 1.67 12.49 -14.96
C LEU A 747 3.11 12.03 -14.71
N VAL A 748 3.92 11.87 -15.77
CA VAL A 748 5.34 11.51 -15.68
C VAL A 748 6.17 12.60 -15.00
N GLU A 749 5.82 13.88 -15.16
CA GLU A 749 6.55 14.98 -14.52
C GLU A 749 6.19 15.13 -13.03
N MET A 750 4.91 14.92 -12.68
CA MET A 750 4.41 15.12 -11.32
C MET A 750 4.57 13.88 -10.42
N TRP A 751 4.38 12.67 -10.95
CA TRP A 751 4.52 11.42 -10.20
C TRP A 751 5.89 10.79 -10.43
N LYS A 752 6.87 11.18 -9.61
CA LYS A 752 8.27 10.72 -9.73
C LYS A 752 8.46 9.20 -9.63
N GLY A 753 7.59 8.52 -8.88
CA GLY A 753 7.59 7.06 -8.71
C GLY A 753 6.68 6.31 -9.69
N PHE A 754 6.11 6.97 -10.71
CA PHE A 754 5.09 6.34 -11.56
C PHE A 754 5.59 5.08 -12.26
N TRP A 755 6.75 5.13 -12.93
CA TRP A 755 7.31 3.96 -13.58
C TRP A 755 7.65 2.84 -12.59
N GLU A 756 8.19 3.19 -11.42
CA GLU A 756 8.50 2.22 -10.36
C GLU A 756 7.22 1.51 -9.87
N TYR A 757 6.16 2.28 -9.63
CA TYR A 757 4.85 1.73 -9.26
C TYR A 757 4.32 0.77 -10.33
N VAL A 758 4.34 1.17 -11.61
CA VAL A 758 3.90 0.31 -12.73
C VAL A 758 4.77 -0.95 -12.82
N TYR A 759 6.09 -0.82 -12.72
CA TYR A 759 7.02 -1.94 -12.85
C TYR A 759 6.85 -2.98 -11.73
N ASP A 760 6.61 -2.53 -10.49
CA ASP A 760 6.51 -3.44 -9.34
C ASP A 760 5.11 -4.04 -9.17
N ASN A 761 4.05 -3.32 -9.54
CA ASN A 761 2.67 -3.73 -9.24
C ASN A 761 1.91 -4.33 -10.43
N TYR A 762 2.32 -4.09 -11.68
CA TYR A 762 1.52 -4.46 -12.86
C TYR A 762 2.01 -5.74 -13.52
N SER A 763 1.12 -6.43 -14.23
CA SER A 763 1.48 -7.56 -15.11
C SER A 763 2.40 -7.12 -16.25
N PHE A 764 3.18 -8.05 -16.81
CA PHE A 764 4.11 -7.74 -17.89
C PHE A 764 3.45 -7.07 -19.11
N GLU A 765 2.25 -7.52 -19.51
CA GLU A 765 1.49 -6.90 -20.61
C GLU A 765 1.10 -5.46 -20.33
N LYS A 766 0.65 -5.16 -19.10
CA LYS A 766 0.36 -3.79 -18.68
C LYS A 766 1.64 -2.95 -18.58
N GLN A 767 2.72 -3.46 -17.98
CA GLN A 767 4.02 -2.78 -17.92
C GLN A 767 4.46 -2.34 -19.33
N PHE A 768 4.33 -3.24 -20.30
CA PHE A 768 4.64 -3.01 -21.70
C PHE A 768 3.80 -1.88 -22.31
N LYS A 769 2.48 -1.91 -22.12
CA LYS A 769 1.55 -0.86 -22.59
C LYS A 769 1.91 0.51 -22.00
N TYR A 770 2.13 0.57 -20.69
CA TYR A 770 2.44 1.82 -19.99
C TYR A 770 3.80 2.40 -20.39
N LEU A 771 4.84 1.56 -20.49
CA LEU A 771 6.16 1.99 -20.95
C LEU A 771 6.08 2.60 -22.35
N ARG A 772 5.27 2.01 -23.23
CA ARG A 772 5.01 2.55 -24.57
C ARG A 772 4.47 3.97 -24.51
N LEU A 773 3.41 4.19 -23.75
CA LEU A 773 2.74 5.48 -23.62
C LEU A 773 3.67 6.55 -23.06
N ILE A 774 4.48 6.18 -22.06
CA ILE A 774 5.49 7.07 -21.46
C ILE A 774 6.48 7.55 -22.54
N ILE A 775 7.03 6.63 -23.33
CA ILE A 775 8.02 6.95 -24.38
C ILE A 775 7.38 7.73 -25.54
N ASP A 776 6.16 7.36 -25.95
CA ASP A 776 5.43 7.99 -27.05
C ASP A 776 5.13 9.47 -26.75
N TYR A 777 4.67 9.77 -25.53
CA TYR A 777 4.12 11.08 -25.21
C TYR A 777 5.03 11.99 -24.38
N SER A 778 6.07 11.46 -23.73
CA SER A 778 6.99 12.26 -22.92
C SER A 778 8.32 12.49 -23.63
N GLU A 779 9.00 13.58 -23.27
CA GLU A 779 10.37 13.84 -23.72
C GLU A 779 11.37 13.02 -22.92
N VAL A 780 12.46 12.60 -23.58
CA VAL A 780 13.50 11.77 -22.94
C VAL A 780 14.11 12.47 -21.73
N GLU A 781 14.32 13.80 -21.82
CA GLU A 781 14.82 14.59 -20.69
C GLU A 781 13.87 14.55 -19.49
N SER A 782 12.55 14.68 -19.70
CA SER A 782 11.55 14.60 -18.63
C SER A 782 11.52 13.21 -18.00
N ILE A 783 11.54 12.14 -18.81
CA ILE A 783 11.58 10.75 -18.31
C ILE A 783 12.82 10.55 -17.42
N LEU A 784 14.00 10.92 -17.92
CA LEU A 784 15.25 10.75 -17.18
C LEU A 784 15.36 11.67 -15.96
N LYS A 785 14.67 12.81 -15.93
CA LYS A 785 14.73 13.75 -14.81
C LYS A 785 13.84 13.33 -13.64
N TYR A 786 12.62 12.86 -13.94
CA TYR A 786 11.59 12.66 -12.92
C TYR A 786 11.37 11.20 -12.53
N GLN A 787 11.61 10.24 -13.42
CA GLN A 787 11.32 8.83 -13.18
C GLN A 787 12.50 8.06 -12.59
N ASN A 788 12.20 6.94 -11.92
CA ASN A 788 13.21 6.05 -11.35
C ASN A 788 14.07 5.40 -12.47
N LYS A 789 15.32 5.89 -12.59
CA LYS A 789 16.29 5.45 -13.58
C LYS A 789 16.70 3.99 -13.43
N ASP A 790 16.81 3.50 -12.20
CA ASP A 790 17.26 2.14 -11.93
C ASP A 790 16.20 1.13 -12.38
N LYS A 791 14.92 1.39 -12.06
CA LYS A 791 13.79 0.57 -12.53
C LYS A 791 13.59 0.64 -14.04
N LEU A 792 13.81 1.81 -14.66
CA LEU A 792 13.82 1.92 -16.12
C LEU A 792 14.94 1.07 -16.72
N LYS A 793 16.15 1.17 -16.17
CA LYS A 793 17.31 0.39 -16.62
C LYS A 793 17.07 -1.10 -16.46
N GLU A 794 16.59 -1.56 -15.30
CA GLU A 794 16.26 -2.95 -15.01
C GLU A 794 15.25 -3.50 -16.02
N ALA A 795 14.20 -2.74 -16.31
CA ALA A 795 13.20 -3.13 -17.30
C ALA A 795 13.82 -3.41 -18.67
N PHE A 796 14.60 -2.47 -19.20
CA PHE A 796 15.28 -2.66 -20.49
C PHE A 796 16.32 -3.78 -20.44
N GLU A 797 17.14 -3.88 -19.39
CA GLU A 797 18.21 -4.89 -19.30
C GLU A 797 17.67 -6.33 -19.22
N GLU A 798 16.59 -6.54 -18.47
CA GLU A 798 16.04 -7.88 -18.20
C GLU A 798 15.05 -8.36 -19.25
N LYS A 799 14.15 -7.49 -19.72
CA LYS A 799 13.02 -7.89 -20.56
C LYS A 799 13.15 -7.27 -21.94
N ILE A 800 13.90 -7.96 -22.79
CA ILE A 800 14.15 -7.51 -24.16
C ILE A 800 12.89 -7.28 -25.00
N ASP A 801 11.79 -7.90 -24.61
CA ASP A 801 10.50 -7.68 -25.23
C ASP A 801 10.15 -6.20 -25.31
N PHE A 802 10.56 -5.34 -24.37
CA PHE A 802 10.36 -3.88 -24.46
C PHE A 802 10.95 -3.25 -25.72
N ILE A 803 12.01 -3.81 -26.33
CA ILE A 803 12.51 -3.33 -27.64
C ILE A 803 11.49 -3.64 -28.75
N LYS A 804 10.68 -4.69 -28.61
CA LYS A 804 9.60 -5.02 -29.55
C LYS A 804 8.48 -3.98 -29.56
N LEU A 805 8.46 -3.01 -28.63
CA LEU A 805 7.57 -1.83 -28.70
C LEU A 805 7.68 -1.08 -30.03
N ILE A 806 8.82 -1.19 -30.68
CA ILE A 806 9.19 -0.47 -31.89
C ILE A 806 9.10 -1.40 -33.13
N LYS A 807 8.40 -2.54 -33.02
CA LYS A 807 8.21 -3.49 -34.14
C LYS A 807 7.31 -2.87 -35.21
N THR A 808 7.90 -2.14 -36.15
CA THR A 808 7.29 -1.89 -37.47
C THR A 808 8.36 -1.74 -38.54
N ASN A 809 8.04 -2.26 -39.73
CA ASN A 809 8.78 -2.03 -40.97
C ASN A 809 8.41 -0.69 -41.63
N ASP A 810 7.56 0.12 -40.97
CA ASP A 810 7.15 1.44 -41.44
C ASP A 810 8.23 2.47 -41.10
N GLU A 811 8.78 3.11 -42.13
CA GLU A 811 9.69 4.25 -42.01
C GLU A 811 8.94 5.58 -41.96
N THR A 812 7.85 5.66 -41.18
CA THR A 812 7.19 6.95 -40.93
C THR A 812 8.02 7.78 -39.95
N ASP A 813 7.90 9.11 -40.04
CA ASP A 813 8.59 10.06 -39.15
C ASP A 813 8.37 9.71 -37.66
N TYR A 814 7.17 9.25 -37.31
CA TYR A 814 6.82 8.80 -35.96
C TYR A 814 7.71 7.63 -35.46
N TYR A 815 7.89 6.57 -36.26
CA TYR A 815 8.73 5.44 -35.84
C TYR A 815 10.22 5.79 -35.83
N ILE A 816 10.65 6.75 -36.64
CA ILE A 816 12.02 7.29 -36.59
C ILE A 816 12.24 8.03 -35.27
N GLU A 817 11.30 8.90 -34.88
CA GLU A 817 11.35 9.62 -33.60
C GLU A 817 11.37 8.66 -32.42
N LEU A 818 10.50 7.64 -32.42
CA LEU A 818 10.46 6.63 -31.37
C LEU A 818 11.78 5.85 -31.24
N LYS A 819 12.39 5.46 -32.38
CA LYS A 819 13.72 4.80 -32.42
C LYS A 819 14.80 5.71 -31.83
N ASN A 820 14.76 7.01 -32.13
CA ASN A 820 15.72 7.98 -31.61
C ASN A 820 15.56 8.16 -30.10
N LYS A 821 14.32 8.32 -29.60
CA LYS A 821 14.04 8.43 -28.16
C LYS A 821 14.56 7.20 -27.40
N VAL A 822 14.29 6.00 -27.89
CA VAL A 822 14.77 4.76 -27.25
C VAL A 822 16.29 4.63 -27.33
N SER A 823 16.92 4.99 -28.45
CA SER A 823 18.39 5.01 -28.57
C SER A 823 19.03 5.98 -27.57
N GLU A 824 18.41 7.15 -27.35
CA GLU A 824 18.86 8.14 -26.38
C GLU A 824 18.69 7.66 -24.93
N ILE A 825 17.60 6.97 -24.62
CA ILE A 825 17.40 6.32 -23.30
C ILE A 825 18.48 5.24 -23.06
N ILE A 826 18.70 4.36 -24.04
CA ILE A 826 19.74 3.31 -23.98
C ILE A 826 21.11 3.91 -23.71
N LYS A 827 21.45 4.99 -24.43
CA LYS A 827 22.70 5.72 -24.29
C LYS A 827 22.82 6.36 -22.90
N SER A 828 21.80 7.12 -22.48
CA SER A 828 21.84 7.94 -21.27
C SER A 828 21.86 7.11 -19.98
N LEU A 829 21.19 5.96 -19.98
CA LEU A 829 21.19 5.02 -18.85
C LEU A 829 22.34 3.99 -18.91
N ASN A 830 23.13 4.01 -20.00
CA ASN A 830 24.17 3.02 -20.29
C ASN A 830 23.64 1.59 -20.14
N ILE A 831 22.50 1.30 -20.77
CA ILE A 831 21.81 0.01 -20.70
C ILE A 831 22.70 -1.06 -21.36
N LYS A 832 22.87 -2.20 -20.68
CA LYS A 832 23.51 -3.41 -21.24
C LYS A 832 22.54 -4.58 -21.19
N PHE A 833 21.97 -4.95 -22.34
CA PHE A 833 20.97 -6.02 -22.44
C PHE A 833 21.51 -7.38 -21.97
N ASN A 834 20.74 -8.09 -21.12
CA ASN A 834 21.08 -9.41 -20.62
C ASN A 834 20.96 -10.49 -21.70
N SER A 835 19.95 -10.43 -22.57
CA SER A 835 19.75 -11.37 -23.67
C SER A 835 19.21 -10.63 -24.88
N LEU A 836 19.81 -10.85 -26.06
CA LEU A 836 19.47 -10.24 -27.35
C LEU A 836 18.78 -11.19 -28.33
N ASP A 837 17.80 -11.98 -27.88
CA ASP A 837 17.03 -12.88 -28.75
C ASP A 837 15.92 -12.17 -29.55
N ILE A 838 16.31 -11.27 -30.46
CA ILE A 838 15.39 -10.57 -31.37
C ILE A 838 15.69 -10.91 -32.82
N ASP A 839 14.63 -11.17 -33.60
CA ASP A 839 14.71 -11.21 -35.05
C ASP A 839 15.08 -9.83 -35.62
N ARG A 840 16.29 -9.71 -36.17
CA ARG A 840 16.86 -8.46 -36.73
C ARG A 840 15.95 -7.82 -37.78
N ASN A 841 15.19 -8.63 -38.52
CA ASN A 841 14.36 -8.16 -39.63
C ASN A 841 13.32 -7.11 -39.22
N ASN A 842 12.97 -7.01 -37.93
CA ASN A 842 11.96 -6.07 -37.43
C ASN A 842 12.55 -4.83 -36.73
N VAL A 843 13.86 -4.79 -36.42
CA VAL A 843 14.49 -3.73 -35.60
C VAL A 843 15.91 -3.36 -36.08
N GLU A 844 16.21 -3.58 -37.35
CA GLU A 844 17.58 -3.55 -37.92
C GLU A 844 18.41 -2.35 -37.45
N LYS A 845 17.94 -1.12 -37.65
CA LYS A 845 18.68 0.10 -37.27
C LYS A 845 18.98 0.22 -35.77
N LEU A 846 18.06 -0.19 -34.90
CA LEU A 846 18.25 -0.13 -33.45
C LEU A 846 19.14 -1.28 -32.95
N PHE A 847 19.01 -2.47 -33.53
CA PHE A 847 19.89 -3.60 -33.23
C PHE A 847 21.33 -3.30 -33.65
N ASP A 848 21.51 -2.71 -34.83
CA ASP A 848 22.81 -2.24 -35.32
C ASP A 848 23.38 -1.16 -34.37
N TYR A 849 22.56 -0.20 -33.91
CA TYR A 849 22.96 0.78 -32.89
C TYR A 849 23.46 0.11 -31.59
N ILE A 850 22.72 -0.88 -31.08
CA ILE A 850 23.10 -1.62 -29.87
C ILE A 850 24.43 -2.34 -30.08
N TYR A 851 24.62 -2.97 -31.24
CA TYR A 851 25.84 -3.71 -31.58
C TYR A 851 27.06 -2.79 -31.69
N PHE A 852 26.99 -1.73 -32.50
CA PHE A 852 28.12 -0.83 -32.74
C PHE A 852 28.49 0.03 -31.52
N ASN A 853 27.56 0.25 -30.58
CA ASN A 853 27.80 1.00 -29.35
C ASN A 853 27.95 0.10 -28.11
N ASN A 854 28.13 -1.21 -28.29
CA ASN A 854 28.40 -2.17 -27.22
C ASN A 854 27.32 -2.24 -26.12
N HIS A 855 26.05 -1.93 -26.42
CA HIS A 855 24.94 -1.89 -25.44
C HIS A 855 24.40 -3.28 -25.02
N TYR A 856 25.26 -4.30 -25.03
CA TYR A 856 24.92 -5.68 -24.66
C TYR A 856 25.93 -6.25 -23.68
N LYS A 857 25.46 -7.10 -22.75
CA LYS A 857 26.36 -7.78 -21.82
C LYS A 857 27.16 -8.86 -22.55
N ILE A 858 28.39 -9.03 -22.12
CA ILE A 858 29.29 -10.07 -22.60
C ILE A 858 28.87 -11.38 -21.94
N ASN A 859 28.06 -12.15 -22.65
CA ASN A 859 27.63 -13.48 -22.27
C ASN A 859 27.55 -14.39 -23.51
N LYS A 860 27.34 -15.69 -23.28
CA LYS A 860 27.28 -16.71 -24.32
C LYS A 860 26.28 -16.34 -25.43
N ASP A 861 25.04 -16.05 -25.06
CA ASP A 861 23.92 -15.90 -26.00
C ASP A 861 24.07 -14.65 -26.87
N ASN A 862 24.44 -13.52 -26.26
CA ASN A 862 24.65 -12.27 -26.98
C ASN A 862 25.81 -12.38 -27.97
N ILE A 863 26.96 -12.95 -27.57
CA ILE A 863 28.11 -13.11 -28.48
C ILE A 863 27.74 -14.06 -29.62
N PHE A 864 27.10 -15.20 -29.33
CA PHE A 864 26.65 -16.12 -30.36
C PHE A 864 25.70 -15.42 -31.36
N ARG A 865 24.80 -14.58 -30.85
CA ARG A 865 23.87 -13.82 -31.69
C ARG A 865 24.61 -12.82 -32.60
N MET A 866 25.59 -12.09 -32.07
CA MET A 866 26.38 -11.14 -32.87
C MET A 866 27.16 -11.86 -33.97
N ILE A 867 27.79 -13.00 -33.68
CA ILE A 867 28.49 -13.81 -34.69
C ILE A 867 27.51 -14.37 -35.72
N SER A 868 26.33 -14.84 -35.29
CA SER A 868 25.33 -15.42 -36.19
C SER A 868 24.74 -14.39 -37.17
N ILE A 869 24.66 -13.12 -36.76
CA ILE A 869 24.08 -12.03 -37.55
C ILE A 869 25.13 -11.30 -38.39
N PHE A 870 26.25 -10.91 -37.78
CA PHE A 870 27.27 -10.06 -38.38
C PHE A 870 28.53 -10.81 -38.83
N GLY A 871 28.65 -12.10 -38.51
CA GLY A 871 29.80 -12.92 -38.86
C GLY A 871 29.67 -13.63 -40.21
N GLU A 872 30.76 -14.26 -40.63
CA GLU A 872 30.78 -15.06 -41.86
C GLU A 872 29.97 -16.38 -41.71
N ARG A 873 29.41 -16.86 -42.83
CA ARG A 873 28.61 -18.10 -42.86
C ARG A 873 29.45 -19.29 -42.37
N ASN A 874 28.84 -20.13 -41.52
CA ASN A 874 29.41 -21.37 -40.93
C ASN A 874 30.42 -21.21 -39.79
N VAL A 875 30.74 -19.98 -39.35
CA VAL A 875 31.67 -19.76 -38.22
C VAL A 875 31.05 -20.19 -36.88
N GLY A 876 29.72 -20.13 -36.72
CA GLY A 876 29.04 -20.49 -35.47
C GLY A 876 29.15 -21.96 -35.03
N ASN A 877 29.54 -22.89 -35.92
CA ASN A 877 29.56 -24.33 -35.62
C ASN A 877 30.62 -24.73 -34.57
N THR A 878 31.67 -23.92 -34.41
CA THR A 878 32.76 -24.17 -33.45
C THR A 878 32.67 -23.29 -32.20
N PHE A 879 31.59 -22.52 -32.05
CA PHE A 879 31.42 -21.54 -30.97
C PHE A 879 31.54 -22.14 -29.57
N GLU A 880 31.04 -23.36 -29.37
CA GLU A 880 31.07 -24.05 -28.08
C GLU A 880 32.43 -24.69 -27.77
N THR A 881 33.22 -25.03 -28.80
CA THR A 881 34.44 -25.85 -28.66
C THR A 881 35.74 -25.05 -28.76
N SER A 882 35.73 -23.93 -29.50
CA SER A 882 36.84 -23.00 -29.68
C SER A 882 36.33 -21.56 -29.80
N ASN A 883 35.76 -21.06 -28.69
CA ASN A 883 34.98 -19.83 -28.64
C ASN A 883 35.79 -18.59 -29.05
N TYR A 884 36.98 -18.42 -28.48
CA TYR A 884 37.81 -17.24 -28.75
C TYR A 884 38.35 -17.25 -30.18
N SER A 885 38.75 -18.43 -30.67
CA SER A 885 39.12 -18.66 -32.07
C SER A 885 37.97 -18.35 -33.01
N THR A 886 36.76 -18.77 -32.64
CA THR A 886 35.53 -18.52 -33.41
C THR A 886 35.21 -17.04 -33.47
N ILE A 887 35.35 -16.29 -32.36
CA ILE A 887 35.19 -14.84 -32.33
C ILE A 887 36.18 -14.16 -33.27
N HIS A 888 37.46 -14.51 -33.23
CA HIS A 888 38.47 -13.89 -34.10
C HIS A 888 38.26 -14.24 -35.57
N LYS A 889 37.86 -15.47 -35.89
CA LYS A 889 37.57 -15.91 -37.27
C LYS A 889 36.24 -15.39 -37.81
N SER A 890 35.37 -14.84 -36.97
CA SER A 890 34.05 -14.33 -37.39
C SER A 890 34.11 -13.08 -38.28
N ASN A 891 35.26 -12.38 -38.33
CA ASN A 891 35.43 -11.06 -38.95
C ASN A 891 34.52 -9.95 -38.38
N CYS A 892 33.86 -10.18 -37.23
CA CYS A 892 33.09 -9.18 -36.50
C CYS A 892 34.01 -8.19 -35.76
N LYS A 893 34.63 -7.24 -36.47
CA LYS A 893 35.58 -6.27 -35.88
C LYS A 893 35.06 -5.55 -34.62
N PRO A 894 33.83 -5.00 -34.58
CA PRO A 894 33.31 -4.35 -33.36
C PRO A 894 33.22 -5.30 -32.16
N LEU A 895 32.79 -6.55 -32.39
CA LEU A 895 32.73 -7.58 -31.34
C LEU A 895 34.13 -7.93 -30.81
N VAL A 896 35.10 -8.12 -31.72
CA VAL A 896 36.49 -8.44 -31.35
C VAL A 896 37.10 -7.31 -30.52
N GLU A 897 36.89 -6.05 -30.91
CA GLU A 897 37.36 -4.87 -30.15
C GLU A 897 36.68 -4.77 -28.77
N TYR A 898 35.37 -5.02 -28.70
CA TYR A 898 34.62 -4.99 -27.44
C TYR A 898 35.10 -6.06 -26.46
N ILE A 899 35.31 -7.29 -26.94
CA ILE A 899 35.83 -8.42 -26.15
C ILE A 899 37.27 -8.15 -25.72
N THR A 900 38.13 -7.70 -26.63
CA THR A 900 39.55 -7.41 -26.32
C THR A 900 39.68 -6.31 -25.27
N SER A 901 38.78 -5.31 -25.29
CA SER A 901 38.74 -4.22 -24.31
C SER A 901 38.21 -4.67 -22.94
N ASN A 902 37.46 -5.77 -22.87
CA ASN A 902 36.79 -6.30 -21.67
C ASN A 902 37.16 -7.78 -21.45
N ILE A 903 38.43 -8.13 -21.64
CA ILE A 903 38.88 -9.51 -21.74
C ILE A 903 38.61 -10.34 -20.47
N ASN A 904 38.78 -9.75 -19.28
CA ASN A 904 38.50 -10.43 -18.00
C ASN A 904 37.01 -10.83 -17.90
N THR A 905 36.11 -9.90 -18.19
CA THR A 905 34.66 -10.12 -18.19
C THR A 905 34.28 -11.21 -19.17
N TYR A 906 34.85 -11.20 -20.37
CA TYR A 906 34.63 -12.25 -21.37
C TYR A 906 35.09 -13.61 -20.89
N VAL A 907 36.30 -13.70 -20.34
CA VAL A 907 36.87 -14.97 -19.89
C VAL A 907 36.04 -15.56 -18.74
N GLU A 908 35.68 -14.74 -17.75
CA GLU A 908 34.87 -15.17 -16.60
C GLU A 908 33.44 -15.54 -16.99
N ASN A 909 32.78 -14.74 -17.82
CA ASN A 909 31.34 -14.91 -18.10
C ASN A 909 31.04 -15.83 -19.28
N VAL A 910 32.01 -16.10 -20.16
CA VAL A 910 31.80 -16.88 -21.38
C VAL A 910 32.81 -18.00 -21.49
N TYR A 911 34.08 -17.68 -21.72
CA TYR A 911 35.13 -18.66 -22.04
C TYR A 911 35.20 -19.80 -21.03
N LEU A 912 35.24 -19.48 -19.73
CA LEU A 912 35.35 -20.48 -18.66
C LEU A 912 34.02 -21.21 -18.41
N LYS A 913 32.87 -20.58 -18.66
CA LYS A 913 31.54 -21.20 -18.46
C LYS A 913 31.15 -22.18 -19.57
N LEU A 914 31.73 -22.04 -20.77
CA LEU A 914 31.50 -22.96 -21.89
C LEU A 914 32.24 -24.29 -21.68
N GLU A 915 31.59 -25.30 -21.11
CA GLU A 915 32.25 -26.57 -20.73
C GLU A 915 33.07 -27.24 -21.84
N GLN A 916 32.59 -27.17 -23.09
CA GLN A 916 33.23 -27.78 -24.25
C GLN A 916 34.37 -26.94 -24.84
N ASN A 917 34.60 -25.72 -24.34
CA ASN A 917 35.60 -24.81 -24.90
C ASN A 917 37.02 -25.19 -24.48
N LYS A 918 37.58 -26.19 -25.17
CA LYS A 918 38.87 -26.79 -24.84
C LYS A 918 39.89 -26.73 -25.98
N PHE A 919 39.46 -26.45 -27.20
CA PHE A 919 40.25 -26.68 -28.41
C PHE A 919 40.51 -25.38 -29.19
N GLU A 920 40.93 -24.32 -28.50
CA GLU A 920 41.33 -23.09 -29.16
C GLU A 920 42.52 -23.34 -30.11
N ASP A 921 42.57 -22.65 -31.26
CA ASP A 921 43.77 -22.72 -32.08
C ASP A 921 44.95 -22.03 -31.38
N VAL A 922 46.16 -22.50 -31.69
CA VAL A 922 47.40 -22.06 -31.04
C VAL A 922 47.55 -20.53 -31.08
N TRP A 923 47.22 -19.90 -32.21
CA TRP A 923 47.36 -18.45 -32.35
C TRP A 923 46.41 -17.68 -31.43
N SER A 924 45.14 -18.08 -31.39
CA SER A 924 44.12 -17.48 -30.55
C SER A 924 44.42 -17.69 -29.06
N LEU A 925 44.89 -18.88 -28.67
CA LEU A 925 45.31 -19.15 -27.30
C LEU A 925 46.52 -18.29 -26.89
N LEU A 926 47.52 -18.16 -27.76
CA LEU A 926 48.68 -17.30 -27.51
C LEU A 926 48.30 -15.83 -27.35
N LEU A 927 47.35 -15.33 -28.15
CA LEU A 927 46.82 -13.97 -27.98
C LEU A 927 46.15 -13.77 -26.63
N LEU A 928 45.42 -14.78 -26.13
CA LEU A 928 44.76 -14.72 -24.84
C LEU A 928 45.78 -14.73 -23.70
N LEU A 929 46.76 -15.65 -23.73
CA LEU A 929 47.78 -15.79 -22.69
C LEU A 929 48.75 -14.60 -22.64
N ASN A 930 49.11 -14.01 -23.79
CA ASN A 930 49.98 -12.83 -23.85
C ASN A 930 49.23 -11.49 -23.66
N ASN A 931 47.93 -11.51 -23.34
CA ASN A 931 47.16 -10.27 -23.12
C ASN A 931 47.46 -9.69 -21.73
N GLU A 932 48.16 -8.56 -21.68
CA GLU A 932 48.55 -7.87 -20.45
C GLU A 932 47.35 -7.39 -19.61
N LYS A 933 46.16 -7.21 -20.20
CA LYS A 933 44.95 -6.82 -19.48
C LYS A 933 44.24 -8.00 -18.82
N LEU A 934 44.59 -9.25 -19.17
CA LEU A 934 43.96 -10.45 -18.62
C LEU A 934 44.61 -10.80 -17.27
N GLU A 935 43.78 -10.96 -16.24
CA GLU A 935 44.23 -11.27 -14.88
C GLU A 935 44.87 -12.65 -14.79
N ASP A 936 45.96 -12.77 -14.04
CA ASP A 936 46.75 -14.00 -13.95
C ASP A 936 45.95 -15.19 -13.39
N LYS A 937 45.02 -14.95 -12.45
CA LYS A 937 44.09 -15.98 -11.95
C LYS A 937 43.22 -16.59 -13.06
N LEU A 938 42.92 -15.83 -14.11
CA LEU A 938 42.11 -16.29 -15.23
C LEU A 938 42.96 -17.02 -16.26
N LYS A 939 44.20 -16.55 -16.50
CA LYS A 939 45.19 -17.27 -17.30
C LYS A 939 45.43 -18.68 -16.76
N ILE A 940 45.56 -18.83 -15.44
CA ILE A 940 45.66 -20.15 -14.76
C ILE A 940 44.48 -21.06 -15.12
N LYS A 941 43.25 -20.54 -14.96
CA LYS A 941 42.03 -21.31 -15.23
C LYS A 941 41.87 -21.66 -16.72
N ILE A 942 42.32 -20.80 -17.62
CA ILE A 942 42.36 -21.09 -19.05
C ILE A 942 43.29 -22.27 -19.31
N ILE A 943 44.53 -22.21 -18.81
CA ILE A 943 45.55 -23.26 -19.02
C ILE A 943 45.07 -24.61 -18.48
N GLN A 944 44.46 -24.63 -17.29
CA GLN A 944 43.90 -25.85 -16.70
C GLN A 944 42.73 -26.44 -17.51
N LYS A 945 42.09 -25.65 -18.37
CA LYS A 945 40.89 -26.04 -19.12
C LYS A 945 41.19 -26.48 -20.55
N VAL A 946 42.13 -25.81 -21.22
CA VAL A 946 42.42 -26.08 -22.63
C VAL A 946 43.22 -27.35 -22.81
N GLU A 947 42.91 -28.10 -23.87
CA GLU A 947 43.66 -29.29 -24.29
C GLU A 947 44.67 -28.94 -25.41
N THR A 948 44.64 -27.71 -25.92
CA THR A 948 45.58 -27.22 -26.93
C THR A 948 47.00 -27.13 -26.36
N VAL A 949 47.92 -27.88 -26.96
CA VAL A 949 49.33 -27.90 -26.58
C VAL A 949 50.10 -26.80 -27.30
N ILE A 950 50.91 -26.04 -26.55
CA ILE A 950 51.75 -24.96 -27.07
C ILE A 950 53.02 -25.56 -27.73
N PRO A 951 53.26 -25.30 -29.03
CA PRO A 951 54.40 -25.86 -29.73
C PRO A 951 55.72 -25.14 -29.41
N ASP A 952 55.69 -23.82 -29.23
CA ASP A 952 56.87 -22.99 -29.00
C ASP A 952 56.66 -22.09 -27.78
N LEU A 953 57.37 -22.43 -26.69
CA LEU A 953 57.31 -21.73 -25.42
C LEU A 953 57.99 -20.35 -25.47
N SER A 954 58.85 -20.09 -26.47
CA SER A 954 59.58 -18.83 -26.59
C SER A 954 58.68 -17.62 -26.87
N ILE A 955 57.46 -17.86 -27.38
CA ILE A 955 56.46 -16.84 -27.69
C ILE A 955 55.75 -16.34 -26.41
N ILE A 956 55.80 -17.10 -25.31
CA ILE A 956 55.22 -16.71 -24.03
C ILE A 956 56.15 -15.72 -23.33
N LYS A 957 55.66 -14.52 -23.06
CA LYS A 957 56.46 -13.43 -22.47
C LYS A 957 56.64 -13.57 -20.97
N GLU A 958 55.57 -13.93 -20.25
CA GLU A 958 55.56 -13.97 -18.79
C GLU A 958 56.07 -15.32 -18.27
N ILE A 959 57.06 -15.26 -17.37
CA ILE A 959 57.70 -16.44 -16.78
C ILE A 959 56.68 -17.29 -16.00
N GLY A 960 55.80 -16.67 -15.20
CA GLY A 960 54.78 -17.40 -14.43
C GLY A 960 53.75 -18.15 -15.29
N ILE A 961 53.49 -17.71 -16.53
CA ILE A 961 52.65 -18.49 -17.47
C ILE A 961 53.38 -19.75 -17.93
N LYS A 962 54.69 -19.66 -18.16
CA LYS A 962 55.50 -20.82 -18.57
C LYS A 962 55.47 -21.90 -17.49
N ASP A 963 55.54 -21.53 -16.22
CA ASP A 963 55.38 -22.46 -15.09
C ASP A 963 54.09 -23.25 -15.18
N LEU A 964 52.98 -22.53 -15.33
CA LEU A 964 51.64 -23.11 -15.38
C LEU A 964 51.48 -24.03 -16.59
N LEU A 965 52.03 -23.66 -17.75
CA LEU A 965 52.00 -24.48 -18.94
C LEU A 965 52.77 -25.80 -18.76
N LEU A 966 53.91 -25.79 -18.06
CA LEU A 966 54.66 -27.00 -17.73
C LEU A 966 53.90 -27.86 -16.71
N ILE A 967 53.40 -27.27 -15.63
CA ILE A 967 52.62 -27.97 -14.59
C ILE A 967 51.43 -28.73 -15.19
N ASN A 968 50.75 -28.13 -16.18
CA ASN A 968 49.57 -28.74 -16.83
C ASN A 968 49.90 -29.63 -18.04
N ASN A 969 51.17 -29.90 -18.33
CA ASN A 969 51.62 -30.64 -19.51
C ASN A 969 51.08 -30.06 -20.85
N SER A 970 50.85 -28.75 -20.91
CA SER A 970 50.27 -28.06 -22.07
C SER A 970 51.33 -27.55 -23.05
N VAL A 971 52.53 -28.13 -23.04
CA VAL A 971 53.65 -27.77 -23.92
C VAL A 971 54.18 -29.01 -24.62
N ILE A 972 54.58 -28.88 -25.88
CA ILE A 972 55.20 -30.00 -26.61
C ILE A 972 56.56 -30.31 -25.94
N PRO A 973 56.81 -31.57 -25.53
CA PRO A 973 58.02 -31.98 -24.83
C PRO A 973 59.19 -32.18 -25.81
N VAL A 974 59.71 -31.05 -26.33
CA VAL A 974 60.92 -31.01 -27.16
C VAL A 974 62.02 -30.25 -26.43
N TRP A 975 63.28 -30.60 -26.70
CA TRP A 975 64.44 -29.99 -26.02
C TRP A 975 64.46 -28.45 -26.13
N GLY A 976 64.00 -27.89 -27.25
CA GLY A 976 63.89 -26.44 -27.44
C GLY A 976 63.03 -25.73 -26.39
N ASN A 977 61.90 -26.33 -26.00
CA ASN A 977 61.01 -25.76 -24.98
C ASN A 977 61.59 -25.89 -23.57
N ILE A 978 62.22 -27.04 -23.27
CA ILE A 978 62.94 -27.26 -22.00
C ILE A 978 64.06 -26.23 -21.82
N ILE A 979 64.84 -26.00 -22.88
CA ILE A 979 65.93 -25.02 -22.89
C ILE A 979 65.40 -23.60 -22.74
N ASN A 980 64.31 -23.24 -23.43
CA ASN A 980 63.70 -21.94 -23.29
C ASN A 980 63.23 -21.67 -21.84
N TYR A 981 62.59 -22.67 -21.23
CA TYR A 981 62.16 -22.59 -19.84
C TYR A 981 63.36 -22.43 -18.90
N TYR A 982 64.35 -23.31 -19.01
CA TYR A 982 65.60 -23.27 -18.24
C TYR A 982 66.34 -21.92 -18.36
N THR A 983 66.41 -21.36 -19.57
CA THR A 983 67.06 -20.06 -19.81
C THR A 983 66.27 -18.91 -19.19
N SER A 984 64.93 -19.01 -19.14
CA SER A 984 64.06 -18.02 -18.48
C SER A 984 64.26 -17.98 -16.97
N TYR A 985 64.81 -19.05 -16.39
CA TYR A 985 65.09 -19.24 -14.96
C TYR A 985 66.59 -19.20 -14.65
N GLU A 986 67.31 -18.26 -15.24
CA GLU A 986 68.74 -18.02 -15.00
C GLU A 986 69.62 -19.27 -15.11
N ASN A 987 69.24 -20.22 -15.99
CA ASN A 987 69.94 -21.48 -16.19
C ASN A 987 69.92 -22.39 -14.93
N THR A 988 68.77 -22.48 -14.27
CA THR A 988 68.54 -23.36 -13.12
C THR A 988 67.52 -24.46 -13.43
N VAL A 989 67.76 -25.66 -12.90
CA VAL A 989 66.79 -26.77 -12.93
C VAL A 989 65.95 -26.65 -11.66
N ASN A 990 64.79 -25.99 -11.77
CA ASN A 990 63.87 -25.77 -10.66
C ASN A 990 62.91 -26.95 -10.47
N GLU A 991 62.15 -26.95 -9.38
CA GLU A 991 61.21 -28.01 -9.01
C GLU A 991 60.15 -28.28 -10.10
N ILE A 992 59.62 -27.22 -10.74
CA ILE A 992 58.60 -27.33 -11.79
C ILE A 992 59.17 -28.05 -13.02
N LEU A 993 60.39 -27.70 -13.43
CA LEU A 993 61.07 -28.37 -14.53
C LEU A 993 61.33 -29.84 -14.21
N VAL A 994 61.71 -30.15 -12.98
CA VAL A 994 61.91 -31.53 -12.52
C VAL A 994 60.61 -32.32 -12.59
N GLU A 995 59.52 -31.77 -12.06
CA GLU A 995 58.21 -32.43 -12.08
C GLU A 995 57.74 -32.68 -13.52
N PHE A 996 57.91 -31.70 -14.41
CA PHE A 996 57.60 -31.86 -15.84
C PHE A 996 58.46 -32.93 -16.50
N LEU A 997 59.77 -32.96 -16.24
CA LEU A 997 60.68 -33.97 -16.77
C LEU A 997 60.35 -35.39 -16.27
N ASN A 998 59.89 -35.52 -15.03
CA ASN A 998 59.50 -36.78 -14.41
C ASN A 998 58.21 -37.38 -14.97
N SER A 999 57.45 -36.64 -15.77
CA SER A 999 56.24 -37.12 -16.46
C SER A 999 56.58 -38.16 -17.53
N GLU A 1000 55.89 -39.31 -17.50
CA GLU A 1000 56.12 -40.42 -18.45
C GLU A 1000 56.02 -40.01 -19.90
N TYR A 1001 55.01 -39.21 -20.25
CA TYR A 1001 54.85 -38.68 -21.60
C TYR A 1001 56.04 -37.80 -22.03
N VAL A 1002 56.63 -37.05 -21.09
CA VAL A 1002 57.68 -36.08 -21.37
C VAL A 1002 59.03 -36.78 -21.57
N TYR A 1003 59.49 -37.59 -20.61
CA TYR A 1003 60.80 -38.23 -20.76
C TYR A 1003 60.82 -39.25 -21.91
N LEU A 1004 59.70 -39.91 -22.22
CA LEU A 1004 59.62 -40.80 -23.39
C LEU A 1004 59.70 -40.02 -24.71
N ALA A 1005 59.06 -38.86 -24.80
CA ALA A 1005 59.15 -38.01 -25.98
C ALA A 1005 60.58 -37.46 -26.15
N LEU A 1006 61.19 -36.95 -25.08
CA LEU A 1006 62.56 -36.42 -25.09
C LEU A 1006 63.61 -37.51 -25.36
N ALA A 1007 63.40 -38.75 -24.90
CA ALA A 1007 64.29 -39.88 -25.20
C ALA A 1007 64.36 -40.19 -26.71
N ASN A 1008 63.27 -39.94 -27.45
CA ASN A 1008 63.22 -40.12 -28.90
C ASN A 1008 63.87 -38.96 -29.69
N GLU A 1009 64.18 -37.85 -29.04
CA GLU A 1009 64.85 -36.69 -29.64
C GLU A 1009 66.32 -36.62 -29.20
N LYS A 1010 67.25 -36.48 -30.14
CA LYS A 1010 68.66 -36.26 -29.78
C LYS A 1010 68.84 -34.87 -29.19
N MET A 1011 69.30 -34.82 -27.94
CA MET A 1011 69.65 -33.56 -27.28
C MET A 1011 70.69 -32.79 -28.10
N PRO A 1012 70.50 -31.50 -28.43
CA PRO A 1012 71.45 -30.79 -29.28
C PRO A 1012 72.84 -30.63 -28.61
N HIS A 1013 73.89 -30.54 -29.44
CA HIS A 1013 75.27 -30.64 -28.97
C HIS A 1013 76.11 -29.37 -28.98
N LYS A 1014 75.73 -28.35 -29.76
CA LYS A 1014 76.42 -27.07 -29.86
C LYS A 1014 75.43 -25.96 -30.23
N SER A 1015 75.59 -24.78 -29.66
CA SER A 1015 74.99 -23.52 -30.12
C SER A 1015 75.96 -22.37 -29.82
N GLU A 1016 75.91 -21.32 -30.62
CA GLU A 1016 76.61 -20.06 -30.36
C GLU A 1016 75.97 -19.25 -29.21
N THR A 1017 74.69 -19.51 -28.91
CA THR A 1017 73.88 -18.69 -27.99
C THR A 1017 73.50 -19.39 -26.68
N PHE A 1018 73.69 -20.71 -26.58
CA PHE A 1018 73.28 -21.48 -25.39
C PHE A 1018 74.35 -22.49 -24.95
N ASP A 1019 74.67 -22.50 -23.66
CA ASP A 1019 75.65 -23.41 -23.07
C ASP A 1019 75.02 -24.78 -22.71
N TYR A 1020 74.99 -25.66 -23.70
CA TYR A 1020 74.56 -27.06 -23.54
C TYR A 1020 75.41 -27.85 -22.54
N SER A 1021 76.67 -27.47 -22.31
CA SER A 1021 77.56 -28.19 -21.40
C SER A 1021 77.10 -28.01 -19.95
N SER A 1022 76.81 -26.75 -19.58
CA SER A 1022 76.29 -26.41 -18.27
C SER A 1022 74.88 -26.97 -18.04
N PHE A 1023 73.99 -26.87 -19.04
CA PHE A 1023 72.64 -27.43 -18.94
C PHE A 1023 72.64 -28.95 -18.67
N ARG A 1024 73.46 -29.72 -19.41
CA ARG A 1024 73.61 -31.16 -19.16
C ARG A 1024 74.19 -31.45 -17.79
N ARG A 1025 75.21 -30.69 -17.37
CA ARG A 1025 75.82 -30.87 -16.06
C ARG A 1025 74.76 -30.68 -14.97
N ASN A 1026 73.93 -29.65 -15.09
CA ASN A 1026 72.89 -29.35 -14.10
C ASN A 1026 71.79 -30.43 -14.08
N LEU A 1027 71.40 -30.99 -15.23
CA LEU A 1027 70.48 -32.13 -15.28
C LEU A 1027 71.08 -33.41 -14.66
N LEU A 1028 72.35 -33.71 -14.96
CA LEU A 1028 73.06 -34.88 -14.40
C LEU A 1028 73.22 -34.77 -12.87
N LEU A 1029 73.32 -33.57 -12.34
CA LEU A 1029 73.46 -33.32 -10.91
C LEU A 1029 72.12 -33.16 -10.17
N CYS A 1030 70.99 -33.24 -10.88
CA CYS A 1030 69.67 -33.07 -10.28
C CYS A 1030 69.19 -34.38 -9.65
N ASN A 1031 69.22 -34.43 -8.32
CA ASN A 1031 68.83 -35.64 -7.59
C ASN A 1031 67.31 -35.84 -7.51
N GLU A 1032 66.53 -34.82 -7.83
CA GLU A 1032 65.08 -34.80 -7.74
C GLU A 1032 64.39 -35.42 -8.97
N ILE A 1033 65.11 -35.59 -10.09
CA ILE A 1033 64.61 -36.35 -11.26
C ILE A 1033 64.44 -37.82 -10.85
N SER A 1034 63.32 -38.46 -11.15
CA SER A 1034 63.07 -39.86 -10.81
C SER A 1034 64.06 -40.79 -11.53
N ASP A 1035 64.35 -41.96 -10.95
CA ASP A 1035 65.33 -42.89 -11.54
C ASP A 1035 64.92 -43.32 -12.98
N ASP A 1036 63.64 -43.59 -13.21
CA ASP A 1036 63.11 -43.95 -14.54
C ASP A 1036 63.28 -42.82 -15.57
N SER A 1037 62.92 -41.59 -15.19
CA SER A 1037 63.09 -40.41 -16.04
C SER A 1037 64.57 -40.15 -16.30
N TYR A 1038 65.41 -40.26 -15.27
CA TYR A 1038 66.84 -40.02 -15.35
C TYR A 1038 67.49 -40.96 -16.37
N VAL A 1039 67.21 -42.27 -16.28
CA VAL A 1039 67.70 -43.25 -17.25
C VAL A 1039 67.25 -42.91 -18.66
N LYS A 1040 65.95 -42.64 -18.87
CA LYS A 1040 65.38 -42.39 -20.20
C LYS A 1040 65.89 -41.11 -20.86
N LEU A 1041 66.00 -40.01 -20.11
CA LEU A 1041 66.52 -38.74 -20.60
C LEU A 1041 67.98 -38.88 -21.09
N PHE A 1042 68.76 -39.77 -20.48
CA PHE A 1042 70.17 -39.97 -20.82
C PHE A 1042 70.45 -41.21 -21.68
N GLU A 1043 69.49 -42.10 -21.91
CA GLU A 1043 69.61 -43.28 -22.80
C GLU A 1043 70.01 -42.87 -24.24
N SER A 1044 69.52 -41.73 -24.72
CA SER A 1044 69.82 -41.19 -26.05
C SER A 1044 71.08 -40.31 -26.10
N SER A 1045 71.74 -40.10 -24.95
CA SER A 1045 72.92 -39.25 -24.82
C SER A 1045 74.18 -40.07 -24.54
N ILE A 1046 75.00 -40.29 -25.57
CA ILE A 1046 76.25 -41.07 -25.44
C ILE A 1046 77.39 -40.10 -25.11
N TYR A 1047 77.58 -39.81 -23.82
CA TYR A 1047 78.69 -38.99 -23.35
C TYR A 1047 79.32 -39.58 -22.11
N THR A 1048 80.66 -39.61 -22.10
CA THR A 1048 81.44 -39.97 -20.92
C THR A 1048 81.86 -38.73 -20.13
N ARG A 1049 82.05 -38.88 -18.82
CA ARG A 1049 82.50 -37.80 -17.92
C ARG A 1049 83.71 -38.25 -17.10
N GLU A 1050 84.78 -37.47 -17.21
CA GLU A 1050 86.04 -37.71 -16.49
C GLU A 1050 86.03 -37.17 -15.05
N SER A 1051 85.21 -36.14 -14.79
CA SER A 1051 84.96 -35.62 -13.45
C SER A 1051 83.55 -35.04 -13.34
N LEU A 1052 82.88 -35.29 -12.22
CA LEU A 1052 81.58 -34.71 -11.87
C LEU A 1052 81.46 -34.71 -10.33
N SER A 1053 80.88 -33.67 -9.73
CA SER A 1053 80.66 -33.60 -8.27
C SER A 1053 79.30 -34.18 -7.91
N PHE A 1054 79.23 -35.51 -7.74
CA PHE A 1054 77.99 -36.28 -7.62
C PHE A 1054 77.72 -36.81 -6.20
N GLU A 1055 78.36 -36.24 -5.18
CA GLU A 1055 78.33 -36.71 -3.78
C GLU A 1055 76.90 -36.73 -3.20
N ASN A 1056 76.01 -35.89 -3.73
CA ASN A 1056 74.63 -35.74 -3.27
C ASN A 1056 73.59 -36.55 -4.07
N LEU A 1057 74.00 -37.38 -5.05
CA LEU A 1057 73.08 -38.18 -5.86
C LEU A 1057 72.66 -39.49 -5.17
N SER A 1058 71.50 -40.02 -5.57
CA SER A 1058 71.01 -41.33 -5.09
C SER A 1058 71.89 -42.48 -5.59
N GLU A 1059 71.90 -43.57 -4.82
CA GLU A 1059 72.70 -44.76 -5.13
C GLU A 1059 72.34 -45.37 -6.50
N ASN A 1060 71.05 -45.42 -6.85
CA ASN A 1060 70.56 -45.92 -8.14
C ASN A 1060 71.10 -45.10 -9.33
N LYS A 1061 71.14 -43.77 -9.21
CA LYS A 1061 71.69 -42.89 -10.25
C LYS A 1061 73.19 -43.05 -10.38
N ILE A 1062 73.90 -43.18 -9.25
CA ILE A 1062 75.33 -43.45 -9.25
C ILE A 1062 75.63 -44.79 -9.89
N GLU A 1063 74.81 -45.83 -9.66
CA GLU A 1063 74.96 -47.11 -10.33
C GLU A 1063 74.80 -46.96 -11.85
N TYR A 1064 73.77 -46.23 -12.32
CA TYR A 1064 73.59 -45.95 -13.75
C TYR A 1064 74.78 -45.17 -14.33
N LEU A 1065 75.21 -44.10 -13.66
CA LEU A 1065 76.33 -43.26 -14.09
C LEU A 1065 77.64 -44.07 -14.14
N THR A 1066 77.92 -44.89 -13.13
CA THR A 1066 79.11 -45.75 -13.06
C THR A 1066 79.16 -46.76 -14.21
N ASN A 1067 78.00 -47.26 -14.63
CA ASN A 1067 77.88 -48.25 -15.70
C ASN A 1067 77.88 -47.67 -17.12
N LYS A 1068 77.44 -46.40 -17.30
CA LYS A 1068 77.18 -45.84 -18.64
C LYS A 1068 77.94 -44.56 -18.96
N ILE A 1069 78.28 -43.74 -17.97
CA ILE A 1069 78.76 -42.36 -18.17
C ILE A 1069 80.15 -42.13 -17.57
N PHE A 1070 80.44 -42.63 -16.36
CA PHE A 1070 81.73 -42.41 -15.72
C PHE A 1070 82.84 -43.23 -16.37
N THR A 1071 84.00 -42.62 -16.49
CA THR A 1071 85.24 -43.29 -16.88
C THR A 1071 86.09 -43.54 -15.64
N THR A 1072 86.94 -44.57 -15.71
CA THR A 1072 87.88 -44.92 -14.64
C THR A 1072 88.98 -43.86 -14.56
N THR A 1073 88.73 -42.81 -13.76
CA THR A 1073 89.65 -41.72 -13.44
C THR A 1073 89.81 -41.66 -11.92
N LYS A 1074 90.94 -41.12 -11.46
CA LYS A 1074 91.19 -40.92 -10.03
C LYS A 1074 90.06 -40.13 -9.35
N SER A 1075 89.61 -39.03 -9.97
CA SER A 1075 88.53 -38.20 -9.42
C SER A 1075 87.21 -38.95 -9.23
N ASN A 1076 86.77 -39.74 -10.22
CA ASN A 1076 85.53 -40.51 -10.09
C ASN A 1076 85.71 -41.67 -9.09
N TYR A 1077 86.89 -42.30 -9.09
CA TYR A 1077 87.21 -43.39 -8.17
C TYR A 1077 87.19 -42.94 -6.71
N ASP A 1078 87.91 -41.87 -6.38
CA ASP A 1078 88.02 -41.33 -5.02
C ASP A 1078 86.64 -40.92 -4.51
N LEU A 1079 85.85 -40.20 -5.31
CA LEU A 1079 84.49 -39.78 -4.93
C LEU A 1079 83.52 -40.95 -4.74
N LEU A 1080 83.59 -41.99 -5.59
CA LEU A 1080 82.80 -43.20 -5.40
C LEU A 1080 83.23 -43.95 -4.14
N ARG A 1081 84.53 -44.07 -3.89
CA ARG A 1081 85.08 -44.77 -2.73
C ARG A 1081 84.72 -44.07 -1.42
N GLU A 1082 84.72 -42.74 -1.40
CA GLU A 1082 84.39 -41.94 -0.22
C GLU A 1082 82.89 -41.95 0.09
N ASN A 1083 82.02 -41.92 -0.93
CA ASN A 1083 80.58 -41.63 -0.74
C ASN A 1083 79.63 -42.79 -1.08
N PHE A 1084 80.04 -43.77 -1.90
CA PHE A 1084 79.17 -44.83 -2.44
C PHE A 1084 79.83 -46.22 -2.33
N PRO A 1085 79.58 -46.97 -1.23
CA PRO A 1085 80.28 -48.21 -0.93
C PRO A 1085 80.32 -49.21 -2.09
N ASN A 1086 81.52 -49.70 -2.42
CA ASN A 1086 81.79 -50.69 -3.47
C ASN A 1086 81.56 -50.24 -4.92
N ASN A 1087 80.97 -49.07 -5.19
CA ASN A 1087 80.76 -48.61 -6.58
C ASN A 1087 82.07 -48.23 -7.27
N HIS A 1088 83.11 -47.88 -6.52
CA HIS A 1088 84.48 -47.74 -7.04
C HIS A 1088 85.04 -49.07 -7.56
N ILE A 1089 84.64 -50.20 -6.98
CA ILE A 1089 84.94 -51.54 -7.52
C ILE A 1089 84.16 -51.80 -8.79
N THR A 1090 82.88 -51.42 -8.86
CA THR A 1090 82.09 -51.52 -10.10
C THR A 1090 82.71 -50.69 -11.24
N LEU A 1091 83.24 -49.50 -10.93
CA LEU A 1091 83.99 -48.67 -11.90
C LEU A 1091 85.24 -49.39 -12.41
N ILE A 1092 85.99 -50.05 -11.52
CA ILE A 1092 87.14 -50.90 -11.88
C ILE A 1092 86.69 -52.09 -12.75
N GLU A 1093 85.57 -52.74 -12.42
CA GLU A 1093 85.06 -53.87 -13.20
C GLU A 1093 84.69 -53.47 -14.63
N ASN A 1094 84.18 -52.25 -14.82
CA ASN A 1094 83.79 -51.74 -16.14
C ASN A 1094 85.00 -51.43 -17.04
N ASP A 1095 86.14 -51.03 -16.48
CA ASP A 1095 87.39 -50.82 -17.22
C ASP A 1095 88.62 -51.17 -16.36
N PHE A 1096 88.85 -52.48 -16.22
CA PHE A 1096 89.95 -53.02 -15.42
C PHE A 1096 91.32 -52.69 -16.04
N THR A 1097 91.39 -52.55 -17.36
CA THR A 1097 92.63 -52.25 -18.08
C THR A 1097 93.15 -50.87 -17.67
N LYS A 1098 92.27 -49.87 -17.60
CA LYS A 1098 92.65 -48.53 -17.18
C LYS A 1098 93.04 -48.46 -15.70
N PHE A 1099 92.39 -49.27 -14.86
CA PHE A 1099 92.78 -49.46 -13.46
C PHE A 1099 94.19 -50.07 -13.34
N ILE A 1100 94.48 -51.16 -14.07
CA ILE A 1100 95.77 -51.86 -13.93
C ILE A 1100 96.95 -51.09 -14.53
N GLU A 1101 96.71 -50.26 -15.55
CA GLU A 1101 97.70 -49.35 -16.15
C GLU A 1101 98.11 -48.25 -15.16
N ASN A 1102 97.14 -47.69 -14.43
CA ASN A 1102 97.34 -46.58 -13.49
C ASN A 1102 97.14 -47.01 -12.04
N ILE A 1103 97.55 -48.23 -11.68
CA ILE A 1103 97.30 -48.83 -10.36
C ILE A 1103 97.74 -47.95 -9.18
N ASN A 1104 98.78 -47.13 -9.36
CA ASN A 1104 99.31 -46.24 -8.33
C ASN A 1104 98.39 -45.04 -8.05
N ASP A 1105 97.46 -44.71 -8.95
CA ASP A 1105 96.49 -43.63 -8.78
C ASP A 1105 95.29 -44.05 -7.93
N PHE A 1106 95.10 -45.36 -7.72
CA PHE A 1106 93.95 -45.95 -7.06
C PHE A 1106 94.38 -46.67 -5.78
N GLU A 1107 94.12 -46.06 -4.63
CA GLU A 1107 94.40 -46.69 -3.34
C GLU A 1107 93.41 -47.84 -3.09
N THR A 1108 93.92 -49.02 -2.72
CA THR A 1108 93.11 -50.21 -2.41
C THR A 1108 93.44 -50.69 -1.00
N ASP A 1109 92.39 -50.96 -0.20
CA ASP A 1109 92.54 -51.60 1.11
C ASP A 1109 92.36 -53.12 1.03
N GLU A 1110 92.44 -53.80 2.18
CA GLU A 1110 92.26 -55.27 2.24
C GLU A 1110 90.89 -55.71 1.70
N GLY A 1111 89.83 -54.93 1.96
CA GLY A 1111 88.47 -55.21 1.49
C GLY A 1111 88.35 -55.06 -0.02
N ASP A 1112 88.92 -53.98 -0.58
CA ASP A 1112 88.97 -53.71 -2.02
C ASP A 1112 89.70 -54.84 -2.76
N ILE A 1113 90.86 -55.27 -2.27
CA ILE A 1113 91.64 -56.37 -2.84
C ILE A 1113 90.82 -57.67 -2.83
N LEU A 1114 90.11 -57.96 -1.73
CA LEU A 1114 89.25 -59.14 -1.64
C LEU A 1114 88.10 -59.09 -2.66
N LEU A 1115 87.44 -57.94 -2.84
CA LEU A 1115 86.37 -57.76 -3.82
C LEU A 1115 86.89 -57.92 -5.25
N ILE A 1116 88.04 -57.33 -5.59
CA ILE A 1116 88.69 -57.46 -6.90
C ILE A 1116 89.05 -58.93 -7.18
N LEU A 1117 89.69 -59.62 -6.24
CA LEU A 1117 90.09 -61.02 -6.41
C LEU A 1117 88.88 -61.97 -6.47
N LYS A 1118 87.76 -61.63 -5.82
CA LYS A 1118 86.50 -62.41 -5.88
C LYS A 1118 85.64 -62.08 -7.09
N SER A 1119 85.79 -60.92 -7.73
CA SER A 1119 84.91 -60.46 -8.82
C SER A 1119 84.84 -61.45 -9.99
N ASN A 1120 83.63 -61.80 -10.44
CA ASN A 1120 83.45 -62.66 -11.61
C ASN A 1120 83.57 -61.89 -12.94
N LYS A 1121 83.56 -60.55 -12.92
CA LYS A 1121 83.70 -59.71 -14.12
C LYS A 1121 85.16 -59.53 -14.54
N ILE A 1122 86.09 -59.69 -13.60
CA ILE A 1122 87.53 -59.57 -13.85
C ILE A 1122 88.08 -60.96 -14.22
N THR A 1123 88.76 -61.04 -15.37
CA THR A 1123 89.33 -62.30 -15.87
C THR A 1123 90.43 -62.84 -14.93
N ILE A 1124 90.63 -64.16 -14.94
CA ILE A 1124 91.69 -64.79 -14.15
C ILE A 1124 93.07 -64.22 -14.52
N ASP A 1125 93.32 -63.92 -15.80
CA ASP A 1125 94.57 -63.30 -16.26
C ASP A 1125 94.79 -61.91 -15.65
N ASN A 1126 93.74 -61.09 -15.59
CA ASN A 1126 93.79 -59.76 -14.99
C ASN A 1126 93.99 -59.83 -13.47
N LYS A 1127 93.33 -60.77 -12.79
CA LYS A 1127 93.56 -61.02 -11.36
C LYS A 1127 94.99 -61.51 -11.10
N PHE A 1128 95.50 -62.42 -11.93
CA PHE A 1128 96.87 -62.91 -11.82
C PHE A 1128 97.89 -61.79 -12.03
N ASN A 1129 97.67 -60.91 -13.01
CA ASN A 1129 98.47 -59.71 -13.22
C ASN A 1129 98.40 -58.76 -12.01
N TYR A 1130 97.20 -58.52 -11.47
CA TYR A 1130 97.02 -57.71 -10.26
C TYR A 1130 97.77 -58.28 -9.05
N ILE A 1131 97.66 -59.60 -8.80
CA ILE A 1131 98.42 -60.28 -7.74
C ILE A 1131 99.92 -60.07 -7.89
N SER A 1132 100.45 -60.11 -9.12
CA SER A 1132 101.88 -59.89 -9.37
C SER A 1132 102.37 -58.48 -9.03
N LYS A 1133 101.44 -57.51 -8.94
CA LYS A 1133 101.69 -56.11 -8.56
C LYS A 1133 101.37 -55.80 -7.09
N LEU A 1134 100.75 -56.73 -6.35
CA LEU A 1134 100.46 -56.55 -4.93
C LEU A 1134 101.74 -56.59 -4.10
N GLU A 1135 101.77 -55.82 -3.02
CA GLU A 1135 102.82 -55.97 -2.01
C GLU A 1135 102.71 -57.35 -1.36
N GLU A 1136 103.80 -58.13 -1.37
CA GLU A 1136 103.83 -59.47 -0.78
C GLU A 1136 103.41 -59.47 0.70
N LYS A 1137 103.63 -58.37 1.41
CA LYS A 1137 103.23 -58.19 2.81
C LYS A 1137 101.70 -58.24 2.97
N THR A 1138 100.95 -57.63 2.06
CA THR A 1138 99.47 -57.66 2.06
C THR A 1138 98.94 -59.08 1.87
N ILE A 1139 99.65 -59.90 1.10
CA ILE A 1139 99.33 -61.32 0.92
C ILE A 1139 99.61 -62.10 2.22
N ILE A 1140 100.75 -61.85 2.87
CA ILE A 1140 101.13 -62.53 4.13
C ILE A 1140 100.17 -62.20 5.27
N ASP A 1141 99.86 -60.91 5.44
CA ASP A 1141 99.12 -60.40 6.59
C ASP A 1141 97.64 -60.85 6.58
N SER A 1142 97.07 -61.09 5.39
CA SER A 1142 95.69 -61.55 5.23
C SER A 1142 95.60 -63.03 4.84
N LYS A 1143 94.97 -63.83 5.70
CA LYS A 1143 94.72 -65.26 5.43
C LYS A 1143 93.80 -65.46 4.23
N ASP A 1144 92.79 -64.60 4.07
CA ASP A 1144 91.82 -64.72 2.99
C ASP A 1144 92.42 -64.30 1.64
N ILE A 1145 93.26 -63.27 1.61
CA ILE A 1145 94.01 -62.91 0.39
C ILE A 1145 95.02 -64.02 0.06
N SER A 1146 95.83 -64.48 1.02
CA SER A 1146 96.75 -65.62 0.83
C SER A 1146 96.07 -66.84 0.22
N LYS A 1147 94.88 -67.17 0.72
CA LYS A 1147 94.05 -68.27 0.22
C LYS A 1147 93.60 -68.04 -1.23
N LEU A 1148 93.00 -66.88 -1.53
CA LEU A 1148 92.53 -66.56 -2.88
C LEU A 1148 93.68 -66.48 -3.89
N VAL A 1149 94.82 -65.93 -3.49
CA VAL A 1149 96.05 -65.90 -4.29
C VAL A 1149 96.49 -67.33 -4.63
N GLY A 1150 96.52 -68.23 -3.64
CA GLY A 1150 96.84 -69.64 -3.85
C GLY A 1150 95.86 -70.34 -4.80
N ASP A 1151 94.56 -70.09 -4.64
CA ASP A 1151 93.53 -70.66 -5.51
C ASP A 1151 93.65 -70.13 -6.96
N ILE A 1152 93.91 -68.82 -7.14
CA ILE A 1152 94.10 -68.19 -8.46
C ILE A 1152 95.36 -68.72 -9.15
N ILE A 1153 96.46 -68.90 -8.42
CA ILE A 1153 97.70 -69.50 -8.93
C ILE A 1153 97.48 -70.94 -9.39
N LEU A 1154 96.73 -71.74 -8.61
CA LEU A 1154 96.39 -73.10 -8.99
C LEU A 1154 95.46 -73.15 -10.22
N LEU A 1155 94.48 -72.24 -10.31
CA LEU A 1155 93.58 -72.13 -11.46
C LEU A 1155 94.34 -71.74 -12.74
N LYS A 1156 95.25 -70.77 -12.64
CA LYS A 1156 96.11 -70.36 -13.76
C LYS A 1156 97.16 -71.41 -14.10
N SER A 1157 97.57 -72.22 -13.11
CA SER A 1157 98.68 -73.20 -13.20
C SER A 1157 100.01 -72.56 -13.61
N GLU A 1158 100.22 -71.28 -13.30
CA GLU A 1158 101.46 -70.54 -13.54
C GLU A 1158 102.00 -69.97 -12.22
N MET A 1159 103.31 -69.88 -12.09
CA MET A 1159 103.96 -69.42 -10.87
C MET A 1159 104.18 -67.90 -10.88
N ILE A 1160 103.79 -67.25 -9.78
CA ILE A 1160 104.29 -65.91 -9.44
C ILE A 1160 105.55 -66.07 -8.59
N ASN A 1161 106.57 -65.25 -8.88
CA ASN A 1161 107.82 -65.28 -8.13
C ASN A 1161 107.66 -64.57 -6.78
N PHE A 1162 107.50 -65.35 -5.71
CA PHE A 1162 107.34 -64.86 -4.35
C PHE A 1162 108.52 -65.25 -3.46
N LYS A 1163 108.77 -64.45 -2.42
CA LYS A 1163 109.68 -64.84 -1.34
C LYS A 1163 109.15 -66.06 -0.61
N PHE A 1164 110.06 -66.79 0.03
CA PHE A 1164 109.70 -68.03 0.71
C PHE A 1164 108.64 -67.81 1.80
N GLU A 1165 108.69 -66.70 2.52
CA GLU A 1165 107.73 -66.35 3.58
C GLU A 1165 106.30 -66.19 3.01
N THR A 1166 106.18 -65.55 1.85
CA THR A 1166 104.91 -65.36 1.13
C THR A 1166 104.38 -66.68 0.58
N LEU A 1167 105.25 -67.48 -0.04
CA LEU A 1167 104.89 -68.83 -0.49
C LEU A 1167 104.45 -69.71 0.67
N GLN A 1168 105.16 -69.62 1.79
CA GLN A 1168 104.80 -70.33 3.02
C GLN A 1168 103.44 -69.88 3.53
N SER A 1169 103.13 -68.58 3.55
CA SER A 1169 101.80 -68.08 3.93
C SER A 1169 100.71 -68.61 3.02
N ILE A 1170 100.89 -68.51 1.69
CA ILE A 1170 99.93 -69.01 0.69
C ILE A 1170 99.69 -70.51 0.86
N ILE A 1171 100.76 -71.30 1.01
CA ILE A 1171 100.68 -72.75 1.18
C ILE A 1171 100.03 -73.10 2.52
N VAL A 1172 100.45 -72.49 3.64
CA VAL A 1172 99.91 -72.81 4.97
C VAL A 1172 98.43 -72.48 5.07
N ASN A 1173 98.01 -71.35 4.49
CA ASN A 1173 96.63 -70.88 4.53
C ASN A 1173 95.73 -71.50 3.44
N SER A 1174 96.28 -72.33 2.54
CA SER A 1174 95.51 -73.00 1.49
C SER A 1174 94.45 -73.96 2.04
N ASN A 1175 93.31 -74.05 1.32
CA ASN A 1175 92.06 -74.68 1.75
C ASN A 1175 92.12 -76.18 2.08
N SER A 1176 93.02 -76.92 1.43
CA SER A 1176 93.05 -78.38 1.54
C SER A 1176 94.49 -78.89 1.48
N ASN A 1177 94.74 -80.04 2.11
CA ASN A 1177 96.04 -80.70 1.98
C ASN A 1177 96.36 -81.06 0.52
N GLU A 1178 95.35 -81.22 -0.34
CA GLU A 1178 95.56 -81.38 -1.77
C GLU A 1178 96.11 -80.10 -2.41
N ASN A 1179 95.48 -78.95 -2.18
CA ASN A 1179 95.96 -77.67 -2.73
C ASN A 1179 97.35 -77.33 -2.20
N LYS A 1180 97.64 -77.62 -0.92
CA LYS A 1180 98.98 -77.49 -0.34
C LYS A 1180 100.01 -78.30 -1.10
N ILE A 1181 99.71 -79.57 -1.38
CA ILE A 1181 100.62 -80.45 -2.12
C ILE A 1181 100.75 -80.00 -3.56
N ARG A 1182 99.66 -79.59 -4.23
CA ARG A 1182 99.70 -79.08 -5.60
C ARG A 1182 100.51 -77.79 -5.72
N LEU A 1183 100.37 -76.87 -4.77
CA LEU A 1183 101.21 -75.67 -4.68
C LEU A 1183 102.67 -76.04 -4.45
N ILE A 1184 102.95 -76.97 -3.53
CA ILE A 1184 104.33 -77.43 -3.28
C ILE A 1184 104.92 -78.12 -4.51
N ASN A 1185 104.16 -78.95 -5.23
CA ASN A 1185 104.61 -79.58 -6.48
C ASN A 1185 104.90 -78.52 -7.55
N LEU A 1186 104.00 -77.54 -7.69
CA LEU A 1186 104.17 -76.43 -8.63
C LEU A 1186 105.48 -75.67 -8.33
N TYR A 1187 105.73 -75.33 -7.07
CA TYR A 1187 106.93 -74.60 -6.65
C TYR A 1187 108.14 -75.50 -6.34
N PHE A 1188 108.04 -76.83 -6.53
CA PHE A 1188 108.99 -77.80 -5.96
C PHE A 1188 110.44 -77.55 -6.41
N SER A 1189 110.61 -77.21 -7.69
CA SER A 1189 111.94 -76.93 -8.27
C SER A 1189 112.63 -75.71 -7.64
N ARG A 1190 111.87 -74.74 -7.12
CA ARG A 1190 112.39 -73.49 -6.52
C ARG A 1190 112.59 -73.55 -5.02
N LEU A 1191 112.03 -74.54 -4.35
CA LEU A 1191 112.21 -74.72 -2.91
C LEU A 1191 113.55 -75.41 -2.64
N ASN A 1192 114.30 -74.94 -1.64
CA ASN A 1192 115.47 -75.67 -1.14
C ASN A 1192 115.03 -76.84 -0.24
N ASP A 1193 115.91 -77.79 -0.01
CA ASP A 1193 115.55 -79.02 0.72
C ASP A 1193 115.03 -78.74 2.14
N ALA A 1194 115.60 -77.73 2.83
CA ALA A 1194 115.10 -77.29 4.14
C ALA A 1194 113.67 -76.74 4.08
N GLY A 1195 113.36 -75.95 3.05
CA GLY A 1195 112.04 -75.40 2.78
C GLY A 1195 111.02 -76.47 2.39
N ILE A 1196 111.42 -77.45 1.56
CA ILE A 1196 110.59 -78.60 1.19
C ILE A 1196 110.26 -79.42 2.44
N VAL A 1197 111.25 -79.75 3.27
CA VAL A 1197 111.05 -80.51 4.51
C VAL A 1197 110.14 -79.74 5.47
N ASN A 1198 110.29 -78.42 5.59
CA ASN A 1198 109.43 -77.60 6.43
C ASN A 1198 107.97 -77.57 5.93
N LEU A 1199 107.76 -77.29 4.64
CA LEU A 1199 106.42 -77.20 4.05
C LEU A 1199 105.70 -78.55 4.00
N VAL A 1200 106.40 -79.63 3.67
CA VAL A 1200 105.83 -80.99 3.67
C VAL A 1200 105.62 -81.49 5.10
N GLY A 1201 106.59 -81.27 5.99
CA GLY A 1201 106.52 -81.71 7.39
C GLY A 1201 105.48 -80.97 8.23
N SER A 1202 105.10 -79.75 7.85
CA SER A 1202 104.08 -78.94 8.53
C SER A 1202 102.64 -79.32 8.18
N MET A 1203 102.41 -80.23 7.21
CA MET A 1203 101.06 -80.63 6.80
C MET A 1203 100.30 -81.41 7.88
N ASN A 1204 100.83 -82.57 8.26
CA ASN A 1204 100.30 -83.39 9.36
C ASN A 1204 101.36 -84.38 9.84
N TRP A 1205 101.04 -85.06 10.95
CA TRP A 1205 101.96 -85.98 11.59
C TRP A 1205 102.46 -87.09 10.65
N ASN A 1206 101.61 -87.64 9.76
CA ASN A 1206 102.01 -88.67 8.80
C ASN A 1206 103.08 -88.17 7.81
N TYR A 1207 102.95 -86.94 7.30
CA TYR A 1207 103.97 -86.35 6.41
C TYR A 1207 105.27 -86.03 7.15
N LYS A 1208 105.21 -85.68 8.45
CA LYS A 1208 106.41 -85.50 9.28
C LYS A 1208 107.20 -86.81 9.45
N GLU A 1209 106.53 -87.96 9.42
CA GLU A 1209 107.17 -89.27 9.47
C GLU A 1209 107.97 -89.63 8.19
N LEU A 1210 107.77 -88.90 7.07
CA LEU A 1210 108.55 -89.12 5.82
C LEU A 1210 110.05 -88.88 6.01
N PHE A 1211 110.41 -88.04 6.97
CA PHE A 1211 111.78 -87.60 7.19
C PHE A 1211 112.39 -88.18 8.49
N LYS A 1212 111.78 -89.24 9.07
CA LYS A 1212 112.28 -89.91 10.29
C LYS A 1212 112.90 -91.28 10.00
N LYS A 1213 114.10 -91.53 10.57
CA LYS A 1213 114.86 -92.77 10.37
C LYS A 1213 114.06 -94.03 10.70
N GLN A 1214 114.14 -95.02 9.81
CA GLN A 1214 113.52 -96.36 9.90
C GLN A 1214 111.98 -96.41 9.82
N HIS A 1215 111.31 -95.29 9.57
CA HIS A 1215 109.86 -95.26 9.42
C HIS A 1215 109.41 -95.57 7.98
N LYS A 1216 108.22 -96.18 7.86
CA LYS A 1216 107.60 -96.55 6.58
C LYS A 1216 106.13 -96.11 6.52
N PRO A 1217 105.85 -94.80 6.59
CA PRO A 1217 104.48 -94.27 6.61
C PRO A 1217 103.70 -94.66 5.36
N LYS A 1218 102.38 -94.78 5.51
CA LYS A 1218 101.48 -95.14 4.42
C LYS A 1218 100.53 -93.99 4.10
N PHE A 1219 100.42 -93.64 2.83
CA PHE A 1219 99.52 -92.61 2.33
C PHE A 1219 98.53 -93.20 1.34
N SER A 1220 97.34 -92.61 1.26
CA SER A 1220 96.39 -92.90 0.19
C SER A 1220 97.02 -92.62 -1.18
N ASP A 1221 96.79 -93.49 -2.14
CA ASP A 1221 97.32 -93.39 -3.50
C ASP A 1221 96.55 -92.36 -4.35
N PHE A 1222 97.03 -91.12 -4.40
CA PHE A 1222 96.51 -90.06 -5.27
C PHE A 1222 97.61 -89.50 -6.18
N PRO A 1223 97.31 -89.08 -7.43
CA PRO A 1223 98.31 -88.61 -8.39
C PRO A 1223 99.19 -87.47 -7.87
N TYR A 1224 98.61 -86.43 -7.24
CA TYR A 1224 99.39 -85.31 -6.69
C TYR A 1224 100.31 -85.73 -5.53
N LYS A 1225 99.93 -86.79 -4.77
CA LYS A 1225 100.80 -87.36 -3.73
C LYS A 1225 101.91 -88.20 -4.33
N ARG A 1226 101.62 -88.94 -5.41
CA ARG A 1226 102.65 -89.66 -6.18
C ARG A 1226 103.68 -88.68 -6.72
N GLU A 1227 103.23 -87.62 -7.38
CA GLU A 1227 104.10 -86.57 -7.91
C GLU A 1227 104.95 -85.96 -6.78
N LEU A 1228 104.37 -85.68 -5.61
CA LEU A 1228 105.14 -85.21 -4.46
C LEU A 1228 106.20 -86.24 -4.04
N PHE A 1229 105.86 -87.52 -3.97
CA PHE A 1229 106.82 -88.57 -3.58
C PHE A 1229 107.88 -88.83 -4.65
N GLU A 1230 107.55 -88.76 -5.94
CA GLU A 1230 108.51 -88.80 -7.05
C GLU A 1230 109.49 -87.63 -6.95
N ASN A 1231 108.96 -86.44 -6.71
CA ASN A 1231 109.75 -85.23 -6.52
C ASN A 1231 110.66 -85.35 -5.29
N LEU A 1232 110.15 -85.87 -4.16
CA LEU A 1232 110.94 -86.11 -2.95
C LEU A 1232 112.01 -87.22 -3.14
N GLU A 1233 111.71 -88.30 -3.89
CA GLU A 1233 112.65 -89.38 -4.20
C GLU A 1233 113.75 -88.88 -5.14
N SER A 1234 113.39 -88.09 -6.15
CA SER A 1234 114.35 -87.52 -7.11
C SER A 1234 115.42 -86.64 -6.45
N ARG A 1235 115.08 -86.00 -5.33
CA ARG A 1235 116.01 -85.20 -4.51
C ARG A 1235 116.67 -85.98 -3.37
N GLY A 1236 116.42 -87.29 -3.26
CA GLY A 1236 116.96 -88.11 -2.19
C GLY A 1236 116.41 -87.79 -0.79
N LEU A 1237 115.29 -87.04 -0.69
CA LEU A 1237 114.64 -86.71 0.58
C LEU A 1237 113.86 -87.91 1.15
N ILE A 1238 113.47 -88.85 0.29
CA ILE A 1238 112.99 -90.19 0.66
C ILE A 1238 113.80 -91.25 -0.09
N LYS A 1239 113.84 -92.48 0.44
CA LYS A 1239 114.63 -93.57 -0.16
C LYS A 1239 113.96 -94.17 -1.37
N SER A 1240 112.66 -94.45 -1.24
CA SER A 1240 111.78 -94.94 -2.30
C SER A 1240 110.35 -95.01 -1.82
N PHE A 1241 109.41 -95.11 -2.75
CA PHE A 1241 108.01 -95.39 -2.43
C PHE A 1241 107.45 -96.47 -3.36
N HIS A 1242 106.51 -97.26 -2.86
CA HIS A 1242 105.84 -98.30 -3.66
C HIS A 1242 104.47 -98.60 -3.06
N ASN A 1243 103.61 -99.27 -3.84
CA ASN A 1243 102.30 -99.69 -3.37
C ASN A 1243 102.44 -100.67 -2.21
N ASP A 1244 101.68 -100.46 -1.14
CA ASP A 1244 101.77 -101.28 0.06
C ASP A 1244 101.32 -102.71 -0.26
N LYS A 1245 102.15 -103.69 0.11
CA LYS A 1245 101.90 -105.10 -0.21
C LYS A 1245 100.61 -105.65 0.42
N LYS A 1246 100.10 -105.05 1.50
CA LYS A 1246 98.87 -105.48 2.18
C LYS A 1246 97.63 -104.68 1.74
N ASP A 1247 97.82 -103.46 1.27
CA ASP A 1247 96.74 -102.58 0.84
C ASP A 1247 97.18 -101.78 -0.39
N LYS A 1248 96.78 -102.25 -1.58
CA LYS A 1248 97.16 -101.63 -2.85
C LYS A 1248 96.62 -100.19 -3.02
N SER A 1249 95.66 -99.76 -2.19
CA SER A 1249 95.14 -98.38 -2.18
C SER A 1249 96.04 -97.40 -1.43
N LYS A 1250 97.11 -97.90 -0.78
CA LYS A 1250 98.08 -97.08 -0.06
C LYS A 1250 99.47 -97.19 -0.67
N ILE A 1251 100.13 -96.06 -0.77
CA ILE A 1251 101.56 -95.93 -1.05
C ILE A 1251 102.30 -96.02 0.27
N ARG A 1252 103.20 -97.00 0.39
CA ARG A 1252 104.17 -97.04 1.47
C ARG A 1252 105.42 -96.31 1.01
N VAL A 1253 105.77 -95.26 1.75
CA VAL A 1253 106.98 -94.49 1.51
C VAL A 1253 108.05 -94.93 2.50
N ILE A 1254 109.27 -95.15 2.04
CA ILE A 1254 110.41 -95.50 2.87
C ILE A 1254 111.22 -94.23 3.10
N ALA A 1255 111.24 -93.78 4.35
CA ALA A 1255 112.09 -92.67 4.78
C ALA A 1255 113.57 -93.02 4.56
N ASN A 1256 114.37 -92.01 4.18
CA ASN A 1256 115.79 -92.23 3.89
C ASN A 1256 116.61 -92.51 5.15
N TYR A 1257 117.67 -93.31 4.99
CA TYR A 1257 118.70 -93.53 6.02
C TYR A 1257 119.62 -92.32 6.12
#